data_AF-A0A7C4CDE4-F1
#
_entry.id   AF-A0A7C4CDE4-F1
#
_cell.length_a   1.000
_cell.length_b   1.000
_cell.length_c   1.000
_cell.angle_alpha   90.00
_cell.angle_beta   90.00
_cell.angle_gamma   90.00
#
_symmetry.space_group_name_H-M   'P 1'
#
loop_
_entity.id
_entity.type
_entity.pdbx_description
1 polymer ?
#
loop_
_entity_poly.entity_id
_entity_poly.type
_entity_poly.pdbx_seq_one_letter_code
_entity_poly.pdbx_strand_id
1 'polypeptide(L)'
;MKTLTKYVLKLSMKPFLMGLVGFIVFVSVEWLYQISDYIIRNRVGIKTLFLFIAYNLPYFTFLGIPVGVLFAIFWVISDLYNNREITALLVHGVPSKKLVTPFVILSIVLGFVSWLLGDYIVPVANYKSSQILYNYIFQSPEAVVKTNTLVELERDVYFYVKEYNKEKGELYDVVLFRNEEGNEQILTSKKVLKKKDGWYLLDGNMYVVELESGFLKLEMQFKEMKLDVAGEIEQMLRTSKTVRDKTSKELREQLMTYKKLGINTSNLIVELQQRYANAVGAFVIVLIGLPVSLLFGFKSRSWGVITTFVIIVLYQGSGAWLSGLGKEGMMDPVLAVWLPNIVFATVGLIMYLLVDTPLAFRIREFLARLFVIIVFVAILGTNNVGHARNVSVVADEIFLRENSAVLSGRVKITWDKYKLETDTATATLVEGKVKLIEASGNVVFMFDDQKYVAKYVSYEFETERPLVMNAKAIYKYDYQGRKIPIYAYSGRIEYDRNTETSELFDSYVTTCDFEEPHYKVVAARITVLENKYIIAQNAFLFVFNVPLFPYPIFVTALEGKPPYAFSIVFGKELGVNQSFTFKVDPWAVELDLSSSGNVELNARDVTEGSKNRILFSGSKKVLEFTILPLTYRHILNTGATYFKIDGPAYLEGNYVSDTNFQYKLGLNFSSPDGRLYLTPSLIYDERARNSTLSLTGGLKGLSFSLPLDNTFSISSIDISFRAQTEGYPGFLGKEWNTAFQNSYNLALSSKLLNFSSSLQGRFQNESLNQTLSYNYQLPWNYTIGPFSFAFQYSFALRNTLNITGDRRAELLALSDRYVVEAKYAFGPLSLSTKWSQSYAFLDEPQTTNTNTLTGGLAFNTQTVSLSITRGWDMLKGTPALENYSLRFSPDIGPINLNTSISFNYDPKTGKIGPQNISVSASWREIQTSYSINYVVTPGVFPSQIVHTLKYTTFTLTITQRPEFISSVVGTGSFTLFGYNSSVNLTFSQSSKDTPGLLRGTYTLEKPGEKYTLSYNVSGKDALGLGMELKNVDPQVSVTLLYNLGTNLPQSLKLTLDKSLHCWRVNFGLELSYKSYGSLMDYIDKVFIKFYLTDIPDRYFQYDSSSGTFQIGGM
;
A
#
# COMPACT_ATOMS: atom_id res chain seq x y z
N MET A 1 16.39 19.40 29.05
CA MET A 1 14.92 19.25 29.22
C MET A 1 14.10 20.18 28.32
N LYS A 2 14.42 21.48 28.19
CA LYS A 2 13.72 22.40 27.26
C LYS A 2 13.60 21.85 25.82
N THR A 3 14.62 21.15 25.33
CA THR A 3 14.63 20.53 24.00
C THR A 3 13.57 19.44 23.85
N LEU A 4 13.42 18.55 24.85
CA LEU A 4 12.40 17.49 24.85
C LEU A 4 11.00 18.09 24.88
N THR A 5 10.76 19.09 25.73
CA THR A 5 9.48 19.79 25.80
C THR A 5 9.13 20.46 24.47
N LYS A 6 10.08 21.17 23.83
CA LYS A 6 9.89 21.81 22.52
C LYS A 6 9.63 20.79 21.42
N TYR A 7 10.32 19.66 21.45
CA TYR A 7 10.14 18.56 20.49
C TYR A 7 8.73 17.97 20.59
N VAL A 8 8.31 17.55 21.78
CA VAL A 8 6.98 16.96 22.01
C VAL A 8 5.85 17.94 21.68
N LEU A 9 6.00 19.22 22.04
CA LEU A 9 5.03 20.27 21.65
C LEU A 9 4.91 20.41 20.13
N LYS A 10 6.04 20.43 19.41
CA LYS A 10 6.04 20.51 17.93
C LYS A 10 5.39 19.27 17.32
N LEU A 11 5.65 18.09 17.88
CA LEU A 11 5.08 16.83 17.42
C LEU A 11 3.57 16.75 17.68
N SER A 12 3.09 17.35 18.77
CA SER A 12 1.68 17.34 19.19
C SER A 12 0.76 18.25 18.37
N MET A 13 1.30 19.31 17.75
CA MET A 13 0.48 20.32 17.07
C MET A 13 -0.31 19.76 15.87
N LYS A 14 0.32 18.91 15.05
CA LYS A 14 -0.34 18.33 13.87
C LYS A 14 -1.45 17.32 14.25
N PRO A 15 -1.20 16.33 15.13
CA PRO A 15 -2.25 15.46 15.65
C PRO A 15 -3.38 16.22 16.34
N PHE A 16 -3.08 17.28 17.11
CA PHE A 16 -4.09 18.11 17.75
C PHE A 16 -5.07 18.69 16.72
N LEU A 17 -4.55 19.33 15.66
CA LEU A 17 -5.38 19.89 14.59
C LEU A 17 -6.17 18.81 13.85
N MET A 18 -5.59 17.62 13.64
CA MET A 18 -6.29 16.50 13.01
C MET A 18 -7.47 16.00 13.87
N GLY A 19 -7.26 15.80 15.17
CA GLY A 19 -8.32 15.41 16.10
C GLY A 19 -9.42 16.47 16.21
N LEU A 20 -9.03 17.75 16.25
CA LEU A 20 -9.95 18.88 16.28
C LEU A 20 -10.80 18.96 15.01
N VAL A 21 -10.19 18.89 13.83
CA VAL A 21 -10.92 18.92 12.55
C VAL A 21 -11.82 17.71 12.41
N GLY A 22 -11.33 16.51 12.78
CA GLY A 22 -12.14 15.29 12.77
C GLY A 22 -13.39 15.41 13.65
N PHE A 23 -13.24 15.97 14.86
CA PHE A 23 -14.36 16.23 15.75
C PHE A 23 -15.33 17.28 15.18
N ILE A 24 -14.82 18.39 14.63
CA ILE A 24 -15.66 19.43 14.02
C ILE A 24 -16.48 18.84 12.87
N VAL A 25 -15.88 18.02 12.01
CA VAL A 25 -16.60 17.35 10.91
C VAL A 25 -17.65 16.40 11.46
N PHE A 26 -17.29 15.54 12.42
CA PHE A 26 -18.21 14.60 13.04
C PHE A 26 -19.43 15.29 13.65
N VAL A 27 -19.21 16.31 14.48
CA VAL A 27 -20.30 17.08 15.10
C VAL A 27 -21.11 17.86 14.06
N SER A 28 -20.47 18.41 13.03
CA SER A 28 -21.19 19.13 11.97
C SER A 28 -22.13 18.20 11.20
N VAL A 29 -21.70 16.97 10.90
CA VAL A 29 -22.54 15.96 10.23
C VAL A 29 -23.71 15.56 11.13
N GLU A 30 -23.45 15.29 12.40
CA GLU A 30 -24.51 14.96 13.38
C GLU A 30 -25.53 16.10 13.49
N TRP A 31 -25.06 17.35 13.57
CA TRP A 31 -25.95 18.52 13.63
C TRP A 31 -26.80 18.67 12.37
N LEU A 32 -26.21 18.48 11.18
CA LEU A 32 -26.95 18.48 9.92
C LEU A 32 -27.97 17.34 9.84
N TYR A 33 -27.63 16.17 10.37
CA TYR A 33 -28.53 15.02 10.42
C TYR A 33 -29.76 15.32 11.29
N GLN A 34 -29.57 15.90 12.48
CA GLN A 34 -30.67 16.26 13.39
C GLN A 34 -31.67 17.27 12.80
N ILE A 35 -31.23 18.12 11.87
CA ILE A 35 -32.09 19.09 11.19
C ILE A 35 -32.42 18.71 9.74
N SER A 36 -32.05 17.50 9.30
CA SER A 36 -32.15 17.06 7.91
C SER A 36 -33.59 17.11 7.37
N ASP A 37 -34.56 16.70 8.19
CA ASP A 37 -35.98 16.78 7.84
C ASP A 37 -36.42 18.21 7.51
N TYR A 38 -35.93 19.20 8.28
CA TYR A 38 -36.24 20.61 8.05
C TYR A 38 -35.53 21.15 6.81
N ILE A 39 -34.26 20.75 6.59
CA ILE A 39 -33.48 21.13 5.41
C ILE A 39 -34.19 20.66 4.12
N ILE A 40 -34.63 19.40 4.11
CA ILE A 40 -35.30 18.77 2.97
C ILE A 40 -36.69 19.39 2.76
N ARG A 41 -37.49 19.52 3.83
CA ARG A 41 -38.84 20.07 3.77
C ARG A 41 -38.87 21.51 3.28
N ASN A 42 -37.94 22.35 3.75
CA ASN A 42 -37.91 23.78 3.47
C ASN A 42 -36.95 24.18 2.34
N ARG A 43 -36.40 23.19 1.61
CA ARG A 43 -35.51 23.37 0.44
C ARG A 43 -34.38 24.38 0.70
N VAL A 44 -33.70 24.21 1.84
CA VAL A 44 -32.65 25.15 2.26
C VAL A 44 -31.46 25.05 1.31
N GLY A 45 -31.05 26.18 0.73
CA GLY A 45 -29.91 26.24 -0.19
C GLY A 45 -28.59 25.86 0.49
N ILE A 46 -27.71 25.16 -0.23
CA ILE A 46 -26.43 24.65 0.29
C ILE A 46 -25.52 25.77 0.84
N LYS A 47 -25.60 26.98 0.27
CA LYS A 47 -24.86 28.17 0.76
C LYS A 47 -25.26 28.55 2.19
N THR A 48 -26.56 28.49 2.48
CA THR A 48 -27.10 28.77 3.81
C THR A 48 -26.67 27.72 4.82
N LEU A 49 -26.60 26.45 4.41
CA LEU A 49 -26.09 25.35 5.25
C LEU A 49 -24.61 25.54 5.60
N PHE A 50 -23.78 25.88 4.61
CA PHE A 50 -22.37 26.21 4.88
C PHE A 50 -22.21 27.43 5.79
N LEU A 51 -23.02 28.47 5.59
CA LEU A 51 -23.01 29.66 6.45
C LEU A 51 -23.43 29.33 7.88
N PHE A 52 -24.45 28.48 8.05
CA PHE A 52 -24.90 27.97 9.34
C PHE A 52 -23.77 27.18 10.04
N ILE A 53 -23.14 26.22 9.36
CA ILE A 53 -22.01 25.47 9.92
C ILE A 53 -20.85 26.40 10.29
N ALA A 54 -20.54 27.38 9.44
CA ALA A 54 -19.47 28.35 9.69
C ALA A 54 -19.68 29.15 10.98
N TYR A 55 -20.93 29.56 11.27
CA TYR A 55 -21.26 30.25 12.53
C TYR A 55 -21.28 29.33 13.76
N ASN A 56 -21.46 28.01 13.61
CA ASN A 56 -21.34 27.05 14.71
C ASN A 56 -19.90 26.56 14.94
N LEU A 57 -19.00 26.78 13.97
CA LEU A 57 -17.61 26.31 14.01
C LEU A 57 -16.84 26.76 15.27
N PRO A 58 -16.99 28.01 15.77
CA PRO A 58 -16.40 28.41 17.05
C PRO A 58 -16.90 27.59 18.24
N TYR A 59 -18.19 27.24 18.27
CA TYR A 59 -18.77 26.41 19.33
C TYR A 59 -18.27 24.96 19.24
N PHE A 60 -18.18 24.39 18.04
CA PHE A 60 -17.59 23.06 17.83
C PHE A 60 -16.10 23.04 18.18
N THR A 61 -15.38 24.14 17.92
CA THR A 61 -13.98 24.29 18.32
C THR A 61 -13.84 24.34 19.83
N PHE A 62 -14.70 25.11 20.51
CA PHE A 62 -14.74 25.19 21.98
C PHE A 62 -14.93 23.80 22.62
N LEU A 63 -15.85 23.00 22.10
CA LEU A 63 -16.07 21.61 22.56
C LEU A 63 -14.97 20.64 22.10
N GLY A 64 -14.34 20.90 20.97
CA GLY A 64 -13.35 20.03 20.32
C GLY A 64 -11.92 20.21 20.84
N ILE A 65 -11.60 21.30 21.55
CA ILE A 65 -10.25 21.51 22.10
C ILE A 65 -9.80 20.35 23.02
N PRO A 66 -10.59 19.92 24.02
CA PRO A 66 -10.22 18.77 24.85
C PRO A 66 -10.04 17.48 24.04
N VAL A 67 -10.87 17.28 23.01
CA VAL A 67 -10.82 16.12 22.10
C VAL A 67 -9.52 16.10 21.29
N GLY A 68 -9.16 17.23 20.69
CA GLY A 68 -7.91 17.37 19.94
C GLY A 68 -6.69 17.14 20.82
N VAL A 69 -6.71 17.64 22.06
CA VAL A 69 -5.60 17.46 23.02
C VAL A 69 -5.44 15.99 23.38
N LEU A 70 -6.54 15.28 23.65
CA LEU A 70 -6.50 13.85 23.95
C LEU A 70 -5.98 13.03 22.77
N PHE A 71 -6.49 13.31 21.56
CA PHE A 71 -6.04 12.67 20.34
C PHE A 71 -4.54 12.89 20.12
N ALA A 72 -4.06 14.12 20.35
CA ALA A 72 -2.65 14.43 20.25
C ALA A 72 -1.79 13.64 21.23
N ILE A 73 -2.25 13.47 22.48
CA ILE A 73 -1.57 12.65 23.48
C ILE A 73 -1.42 11.21 22.98
N PHE A 74 -2.53 10.54 22.65
CA PHE A 74 -2.48 9.14 22.25
C PHE A 74 -1.69 8.93 20.95
N TRP A 75 -1.84 9.84 19.99
CA TRP A 75 -1.10 9.77 18.73
C TRP A 75 0.41 9.92 18.96
N VAL A 76 0.83 10.97 19.68
CA VAL A 76 2.25 11.23 19.94
C VAL A 76 2.87 10.13 20.77
N ILE A 77 2.20 9.68 21.84
CA ILE A 77 2.73 8.61 22.68
C ILE A 77 2.81 7.28 21.93
N SER A 78 1.81 6.95 21.10
CA SER A 78 1.88 5.78 20.22
C SER A 78 3.06 5.87 19.24
N ASP A 79 3.30 7.05 18.67
CA ASP A 79 4.44 7.29 17.77
C ASP A 79 5.79 7.15 18.49
N LEU A 80 5.91 7.73 19.69
CA LEU A 80 7.11 7.60 20.52
C LEU A 80 7.33 6.15 21.01
N TYR A 81 6.28 5.35 21.21
CA TYR A 81 6.40 3.91 21.47
C TYR A 81 6.87 3.13 20.23
N ASN A 82 6.32 3.43 19.05
CA ASN A 82 6.68 2.77 17.80
C ASN A 82 8.11 3.06 17.37
N ASN A 83 8.55 4.32 17.50
CA ASN A 83 9.91 4.74 17.20
C ASN A 83 10.91 4.36 18.31
N ARG A 84 10.45 3.68 19.37
CA ARG A 84 11.22 3.31 20.57
C ARG A 84 11.86 4.51 21.30
N GLU A 85 11.34 5.72 21.08
CA GLU A 85 11.81 6.95 21.73
C GLU A 85 11.49 6.95 23.22
N ILE A 86 10.37 6.39 23.66
CA ILE A 86 10.05 6.24 25.09
C ILE A 86 11.06 5.33 25.78
N THR A 87 11.42 4.20 25.13
CA THR A 87 12.45 3.29 25.66
C THR A 87 13.81 4.00 25.73
N ALA A 88 14.19 4.76 24.70
CA ALA A 88 15.41 5.53 24.68
C ALA A 88 15.45 6.58 25.82
N LEU A 89 14.35 7.26 26.10
CA LEU A 89 14.23 8.21 27.23
C LEU A 89 14.42 7.51 28.58
N LEU A 90 13.79 6.35 28.78
CA LEU A 90 13.89 5.57 30.01
C LEU A 90 15.32 5.06 30.26
N VAL A 91 16.01 4.60 29.22
CA VAL A 91 17.43 4.14 29.31
C VAL A 91 18.37 5.28 29.69
N HIS A 92 18.05 6.52 29.29
CA HIS A 92 18.79 7.72 29.71
C HIS A 92 18.37 8.25 31.09
N GLY A 93 17.61 7.47 31.87
CA GLY A 93 17.16 7.86 33.22
C GLY A 93 16.12 8.98 33.24
N VAL A 94 15.47 9.27 32.11
CA VAL A 94 14.38 10.26 32.05
C VAL A 94 13.07 9.55 32.39
N PRO A 95 12.44 9.82 33.56
CA PRO A 95 11.18 9.17 33.92
C PRO A 95 10.06 9.54 32.95
N SER A 96 9.20 8.57 32.64
CA SER A 96 8.08 8.71 31.70
C SER A 96 7.13 9.87 32.08
N LYS A 97 6.97 10.11 33.38
CA LYS A 97 6.21 11.23 33.97
C LYS A 97 6.64 12.61 33.46
N LYS A 98 7.90 12.79 33.03
CA LYS A 98 8.36 14.08 32.47
C LYS A 98 7.72 14.44 31.13
N LEU A 99 7.15 13.46 30.42
CA LEU A 99 6.36 13.69 29.21
C LEU A 99 5.05 14.44 29.48
N VAL A 100 4.60 14.55 30.74
CA VAL A 100 3.39 15.31 31.12
C VAL A 100 3.55 16.81 30.92
N THR A 101 4.73 17.34 31.24
CA THR A 101 5.03 18.77 31.19
C THR A 101 4.65 19.46 29.87
N PRO A 102 5.06 18.99 28.67
CA PRO A 102 4.70 19.63 27.40
C PRO A 102 3.18 19.65 27.14
N PHE A 103 2.45 18.59 27.51
CA PHE A 103 1.01 18.54 27.30
C PHE A 103 0.24 19.40 28.31
N VAL A 104 0.74 19.56 29.54
CA VAL A 104 0.17 20.51 30.51
C VAL A 104 0.35 21.95 30.05
N ILE A 105 1.53 22.30 29.53
CA ILE A 105 1.74 23.64 28.94
C ILE A 105 0.77 23.85 27.77
N LEU A 106 0.62 22.84 26.91
CA LEU A 106 -0.30 22.89 25.78
C LEU A 106 -1.75 23.08 26.23
N SER A 107 -2.22 22.35 27.25
CA SER A 107 -3.60 22.44 27.73
C SER A 107 -3.91 23.72 28.48
N ILE A 108 -2.96 24.31 29.20
CA ILE A 108 -3.15 25.64 29.80
C ILE A 108 -3.33 26.70 28.73
N VAL A 109 -2.47 26.69 27.69
CA VAL A 109 -2.57 27.63 26.57
C VAL A 109 -3.88 27.45 25.82
N LEU A 110 -4.23 26.21 25.45
CA LEU A 110 -5.47 25.91 24.73
C LEU A 110 -6.73 26.09 25.60
N GLY A 111 -6.64 25.88 26.90
CA GLY A 111 -7.73 26.15 27.85
C GLY A 111 -8.01 27.65 27.97
N PHE A 112 -6.98 28.48 27.97
CA PHE A 112 -7.13 29.94 27.90
C PHE A 112 -7.76 30.38 26.57
N VAL A 113 -7.33 29.80 25.44
CA VAL A 113 -7.97 30.03 24.13
C VAL A 113 -9.43 29.57 24.13
N SER A 114 -9.72 28.43 24.75
CA SER A 114 -11.09 27.90 24.90
C SER A 114 -11.97 28.87 25.70
N TRP A 115 -11.47 29.41 26.81
CA TRP A 115 -12.19 30.42 27.59
C TRP A 115 -12.47 31.69 26.77
N LEU A 116 -11.49 32.21 26.02
CA LEU A 116 -11.68 33.35 25.13
C LEU A 116 -12.73 33.08 24.05
N LEU A 117 -12.69 31.89 23.43
CA LEU A 117 -13.70 31.47 22.46
C LEU A 117 -15.08 31.43 23.12
N GLY A 118 -15.20 30.76 24.27
CA GLY A 118 -16.46 30.53 24.97
C GLY A 118 -17.15 31.80 25.48
N ASP A 119 -16.39 32.84 25.85
CA ASP A 119 -16.97 34.07 26.40
C ASP A 119 -17.22 35.18 25.36
N TYR A 120 -16.35 35.31 24.35
CA TYR A 120 -16.42 36.43 23.39
C TYR A 120 -16.91 36.02 22.00
N ILE A 121 -16.42 34.89 21.46
CA ILE A 121 -16.66 34.53 20.05
C ILE A 121 -17.90 33.65 19.91
N VAL A 122 -18.01 32.62 20.75
CA VAL A 122 -19.09 31.63 20.72
C VAL A 122 -20.47 32.27 20.91
N PRO A 123 -20.72 33.17 21.88
CA PRO A 123 -22.06 33.75 22.06
C PRO A 123 -22.52 34.57 20.85
N VAL A 124 -21.61 35.36 20.26
CA VAL A 124 -21.90 36.17 19.06
C VAL A 124 -22.16 35.29 17.83
N ALA A 125 -21.38 34.23 17.67
CA ALA A 125 -21.51 33.31 16.55
C ALA A 125 -22.77 32.44 16.66
N ASN A 126 -23.07 31.92 17.86
CA ASN A 126 -24.30 31.18 18.15
C ASN A 126 -25.54 32.03 17.91
N TYR A 127 -25.53 33.31 18.32
CA TYR A 127 -26.67 34.20 18.06
C TYR A 127 -26.94 34.36 16.56
N LYS A 128 -25.91 34.58 15.73
CA LYS A 128 -26.04 34.64 14.26
C LYS A 128 -26.47 33.30 13.66
N SER A 129 -26.01 32.19 14.23
CA SER A 129 -26.41 30.83 13.84
C SER A 129 -27.90 30.58 14.11
N SER A 130 -28.37 30.96 15.30
CA SER A 130 -29.78 30.89 15.69
C SER A 130 -30.65 31.73 14.76
N GLN A 131 -30.22 32.94 14.40
CA GLN A 131 -30.92 33.76 13.40
C GLN A 131 -31.03 33.06 12.04
N ILE A 132 -29.97 32.38 11.58
CA ILE A 132 -30.02 31.63 10.33
C ILE A 132 -30.96 30.42 10.42
N LEU A 133 -30.91 29.70 11.54
CA LEU A 133 -31.78 28.56 11.81
C LEU A 133 -33.26 28.95 11.74
N TYR A 134 -33.64 30.05 12.40
CA TYR A 134 -35.03 30.52 12.39
C TYR A 134 -35.45 31.15 11.05
N ASN A 135 -34.62 32.02 10.47
CA ASN A 135 -35.00 32.79 9.28
C ASN A 135 -34.95 31.99 7.98
N TYR A 136 -34.07 30.99 7.87
CA TYR A 136 -33.83 30.30 6.60
C TYR A 136 -33.98 28.78 6.66
N ILE A 137 -33.81 28.14 7.83
CA ILE A 137 -33.84 26.67 7.93
C ILE A 137 -35.21 26.18 8.37
N PHE A 138 -35.80 26.74 9.42
CA PHE A 138 -37.13 26.32 9.87
C PHE A 138 -38.26 26.89 9.01
N GLN A 139 -38.09 28.04 8.32
CA GLN A 139 -39.03 28.69 7.38
C GLN A 139 -40.52 28.59 7.76
N SER A 140 -40.80 28.51 9.05
CA SER A 140 -42.15 28.34 9.56
C SER A 140 -42.62 29.72 9.99
N PRO A 141 -43.84 30.17 9.62
CA PRO A 141 -44.54 31.24 10.36
C PRO A 141 -44.69 30.91 11.85
N GLU A 142 -44.49 29.62 12.19
CA GLU A 142 -44.71 28.98 13.47
C GLU A 142 -43.47 28.97 14.37
N ALA A 143 -42.77 30.09 14.49
CA ALA A 143 -41.81 30.24 15.58
C ALA A 143 -42.59 30.21 16.91
N VAL A 144 -42.42 29.12 17.67
CA VAL A 144 -43.05 28.93 18.98
C VAL A 144 -42.66 30.08 19.88
N VAL A 145 -43.60 30.98 20.15
CA VAL A 145 -43.48 31.96 21.23
C VAL A 145 -43.27 31.15 22.50
N LYS A 146 -42.11 31.28 23.13
CA LYS A 146 -41.80 30.57 24.38
C LYS A 146 -42.71 31.10 25.48
N THR A 147 -43.80 30.40 25.74
CA THR A 147 -44.66 30.61 26.89
C THR A 147 -43.96 30.14 28.16
N ASN A 148 -44.40 30.63 29.31
CA ASN A 148 -43.82 30.38 30.62
C ASN A 148 -42.32 30.77 30.75
N THR A 149 -41.86 31.74 29.95
CA THR A 149 -40.47 32.26 30.00
C THR A 149 -40.49 33.78 30.06
N LEU A 150 -39.65 34.36 30.92
CA LEU A 150 -39.43 35.81 30.95
C LEU A 150 -38.52 36.22 29.79
N VAL A 151 -39.01 37.08 28.89
CA VAL A 151 -38.29 37.58 27.73
C VAL A 151 -38.02 39.07 27.89
N GLU A 152 -36.77 39.48 27.75
CA GLU A 152 -36.41 40.89 27.70
C GLU A 152 -36.78 41.45 26.32
N LEU A 153 -37.70 42.40 26.28
CA LEU A 153 -38.12 43.07 25.04
C LEU A 153 -37.17 44.22 24.74
N GLU A 154 -36.98 45.11 25.71
CA GLU A 154 -36.08 46.25 25.64
C GLU A 154 -35.24 46.29 26.92
N ARG A 155 -34.18 47.10 26.92
CA ARG A 155 -33.31 47.24 28.09
C ARG A 155 -34.17 47.61 29.31
N ASP A 156 -34.10 46.80 30.36
CA ASP A 156 -34.86 46.96 31.60
C ASP A 156 -36.39 46.78 31.47
N VAL A 157 -36.88 46.18 30.37
CA VAL A 157 -38.29 45.80 30.13
C VAL A 157 -38.41 44.31 29.87
N TYR A 158 -38.98 43.58 30.83
CA TYR A 158 -39.21 42.13 30.74
C TYR A 158 -40.68 41.80 30.53
N PHE A 159 -40.95 40.78 29.73
CA PHE A 159 -42.27 40.35 29.33
C PHE A 159 -42.41 38.84 29.52
N TYR A 160 -43.41 38.42 30.27
CA TYR A 160 -43.73 37.04 30.57
C TYR A 160 -45.12 36.74 30.04
N VAL A 161 -45.29 35.60 29.38
CA VAL A 161 -46.57 35.12 28.85
C VAL A 161 -46.76 33.69 29.31
N LYS A 162 -47.85 33.38 30.02
CA LYS A 162 -48.10 32.01 30.50
C LYS A 162 -48.63 31.08 29.41
N GLU A 163 -49.54 31.57 28.57
CA GLU A 163 -50.16 30.79 27.50
C GLU A 163 -50.38 31.65 26.25
N TYR A 164 -50.23 31.04 25.07
CA TYR A 164 -50.38 31.71 23.78
C TYR A 164 -51.31 30.91 22.89
N ASN A 165 -52.44 31.50 22.50
CA ASN A 165 -53.36 30.89 21.57
C ASN A 165 -52.97 31.25 20.13
N LYS A 166 -52.42 30.26 19.43
CA LYS A 166 -51.81 30.39 18.10
C LYS A 166 -52.81 30.69 16.97
N GLU A 167 -54.06 30.23 17.08
CA GLU A 167 -55.07 30.45 16.02
C GLU A 167 -55.64 31.86 16.04
N LYS A 168 -55.70 32.48 17.22
CA LYS A 168 -56.31 33.80 17.42
C LYS A 168 -55.30 34.93 17.64
N GLY A 169 -54.01 34.60 17.83
CA GLY A 169 -52.96 35.60 18.11
C GLY A 169 -53.11 36.27 19.47
N GLU A 170 -53.66 35.56 20.47
CA GLU A 170 -53.99 36.09 21.79
C GLU A 170 -53.02 35.54 22.85
N LEU A 171 -52.52 36.41 23.73
CA LEU A 171 -51.66 36.02 24.85
C LEU A 171 -52.49 36.01 26.15
N TYR A 172 -52.26 35.04 27.02
CA TYR A 172 -52.99 34.86 28.27
C TYR A 172 -52.05 34.87 29.47
N ASP A 173 -52.54 35.44 30.58
CA ASP A 173 -51.80 35.64 31.83
C ASP A 173 -50.39 36.24 31.58
N VAL A 174 -50.39 37.48 31.11
CA VAL A 174 -49.20 38.24 30.73
C VAL A 174 -48.73 39.11 31.89
N VAL A 175 -47.43 39.15 32.14
CA VAL A 175 -46.79 40.05 33.11
C VAL A 175 -45.69 40.83 32.44
N LEU A 176 -45.70 42.15 32.58
CA LEU A 176 -44.65 43.04 32.10
C LEU A 176 -43.98 43.71 33.30
N PHE A 177 -42.66 43.59 33.39
CA PHE A 177 -41.83 44.28 34.36
C PHE A 177 -41.05 45.38 33.64
N ARG A 178 -41.15 46.60 34.12
CA ARG A 178 -40.39 47.75 33.61
C ARG A 178 -39.69 48.40 34.79
N ASN A 179 -38.36 48.45 34.73
CA ASN A 179 -37.55 49.08 35.76
C ASN A 179 -37.17 50.49 35.29
N GLU A 180 -37.79 51.52 35.87
CA GLU A 180 -37.48 52.93 35.63
C GLU A 180 -36.63 53.46 36.78
N GLU A 181 -35.79 54.47 36.56
CA GLU A 181 -34.88 55.00 37.59
C GLU A 181 -35.65 55.34 38.89
N GLY A 182 -35.44 54.52 39.94
CA GLY A 182 -36.05 54.67 41.26
C GLY A 182 -37.41 53.99 41.47
N ASN A 183 -38.09 53.50 40.42
CA ASN A 183 -39.38 52.79 40.54
C ASN A 183 -39.44 51.51 39.68
N GLU A 184 -39.98 50.43 40.25
CA GLU A 184 -40.30 49.20 39.52
C GLU A 184 -41.79 49.17 39.18
N GLN A 185 -42.11 49.10 37.89
CA GLN A 185 -43.47 49.01 37.39
C GLN A 185 -43.78 47.56 36.96
N ILE A 186 -44.82 46.98 37.53
CA ILE A 186 -45.29 45.62 37.24
C ILE A 186 -46.71 45.70 36.68
N LEU A 187 -46.91 45.32 35.43
CA LEU A 187 -48.22 45.19 34.81
C LEU A 187 -48.59 43.71 34.71
N THR A 188 -49.79 43.34 35.12
CA THR A 188 -50.37 42.01 34.92
C THR A 188 -51.62 42.12 34.06
N SER A 189 -51.90 41.13 33.21
CA SER A 189 -53.06 41.14 32.31
C SER A 189 -53.54 39.73 32.07
N LYS A 190 -54.85 39.49 32.18
CA LYS A 190 -55.41 38.14 31.92
C LYS A 190 -55.39 37.78 30.45
N LYS A 191 -55.56 38.77 29.57
CA LYS A 191 -55.58 38.56 28.11
C LYS A 191 -54.94 39.74 27.39
N VAL A 192 -54.22 39.50 26.30
CA VAL A 192 -53.65 40.54 25.43
C VAL A 192 -54.05 40.27 23.98
N LEU A 193 -54.61 41.29 23.32
CA LEU A 193 -55.09 41.26 21.94
C LEU A 193 -54.26 42.16 21.03
N LYS A 194 -53.99 41.72 19.81
CA LYS A 194 -53.43 42.57 18.75
C LYS A 194 -54.54 43.28 17.99
N LYS A 195 -54.60 44.62 18.06
CA LYS A 195 -55.48 45.45 17.21
C LYS A 195 -54.64 46.13 16.12
N LYS A 196 -55.28 46.74 15.11
CA LYS A 196 -54.60 47.37 13.94
C LYS A 196 -53.56 48.44 14.31
N ASP A 197 -53.68 49.06 15.47
CA ASP A 197 -52.84 50.18 15.94
C ASP A 197 -51.94 49.80 17.14
N GLY A 198 -51.86 48.52 17.53
CA GLY A 198 -50.97 48.05 18.60
C GLY A 198 -51.55 46.92 19.46
N TRP A 199 -50.81 46.55 20.51
CA TRP A 199 -51.20 45.51 21.46
C TRP A 199 -51.99 46.10 22.62
N TYR A 200 -53.04 45.41 23.05
CA TYR A 200 -53.93 45.86 24.13
C TYR A 200 -54.01 44.81 25.22
N LEU A 201 -53.60 45.18 26.44
CA LEU A 201 -53.76 44.41 27.66
C LEU A 201 -55.21 44.57 28.16
N LEU A 202 -55.87 43.46 28.44
CA LEU A 202 -57.26 43.40 28.91
C LEU A 202 -57.34 42.81 30.32
N ASP A 203 -58.20 43.44 31.13
CA ASP A 203 -58.50 43.05 32.51
C ASP A 203 -57.22 42.81 33.33
N GLY A 204 -56.46 43.88 33.52
CA GLY A 204 -55.13 43.86 34.11
C GLY A 204 -54.93 44.86 35.25
N ASN A 205 -53.86 44.64 36.02
CA ASN A 205 -53.46 45.50 37.13
C ASN A 205 -52.08 46.10 36.84
N MET A 206 -51.84 47.32 37.30
CA MET A 206 -50.53 47.98 37.27
C MET A 206 -50.13 48.34 38.68
N TYR A 207 -48.94 47.90 39.07
CA TYR A 207 -48.30 48.20 40.33
C TYR A 207 -47.06 49.05 40.05
N VAL A 208 -46.87 50.14 40.80
CA VAL A 208 -45.61 50.90 40.81
C VAL A 208 -45.05 50.82 42.22
N VAL A 209 -43.85 50.25 42.36
CA VAL A 209 -43.16 50.06 43.62
C VAL A 209 -41.94 50.96 43.65
N GLU A 210 -41.75 51.70 44.73
CA GLU A 210 -40.57 52.55 44.90
C GLU A 210 -39.39 51.71 45.42
N LEU A 211 -38.27 51.70 44.70
CA LEU A 211 -37.16 50.75 44.93
C LEU A 211 -36.38 51.02 46.23
N GLU A 212 -36.36 52.27 46.72
CA GLU A 212 -35.66 52.62 47.96
C GLU A 212 -36.46 52.24 49.21
N SER A 213 -37.78 52.41 49.18
CA SER A 213 -38.65 52.26 50.34
C SER A 213 -39.39 50.91 50.36
N GLY A 214 -39.51 50.25 49.20
CA GLY A 214 -40.25 49.00 49.03
C GLY A 214 -41.76 49.16 49.13
N PHE A 215 -42.28 50.39 49.28
CA PHE A 215 -43.71 50.65 49.38
C PHE A 215 -44.36 50.69 48.00
N LEU A 216 -45.59 50.16 47.94
CA LEU A 216 -46.45 50.26 46.76
C LEU A 216 -46.94 51.70 46.62
N LYS A 217 -46.47 52.38 45.58
CA LYS A 217 -46.76 53.79 45.26
C LYS A 217 -48.08 53.95 44.52
N LEU A 218 -48.41 52.99 43.66
CA LEU A 218 -49.62 53.01 42.85
C LEU A 218 -50.12 51.59 42.59
N GLU A 219 -51.42 51.39 42.77
CA GLU A 219 -52.16 50.23 42.27
C GLU A 219 -53.31 50.74 41.39
N MET A 220 -53.35 50.30 40.14
CA MET A 220 -54.38 50.67 39.18
C MET A 220 -54.94 49.42 38.51
N GLN A 221 -56.26 49.34 38.40
CA GLN A 221 -56.94 48.31 37.61
C GLN A 221 -57.42 48.93 36.30
N PHE A 222 -57.19 48.25 35.18
CA PHE A 222 -57.65 48.70 33.87
C PHE A 222 -58.41 47.58 33.15
N LYS A 223 -59.50 47.96 32.47
CA LYS A 223 -60.22 47.05 31.57
C LYS A 223 -59.49 46.86 30.25
N GLU A 224 -58.92 47.94 29.72
CA GLU A 224 -58.17 47.94 28.48
C GLU A 224 -57.03 48.96 28.56
N MET A 225 -55.81 48.57 28.23
CA MET A 225 -54.63 49.43 28.20
C MET A 225 -53.80 49.11 26.95
N LYS A 226 -53.43 50.13 26.17
CA LYS A 226 -52.54 49.96 25.01
C LYS A 226 -51.10 49.80 25.52
N LEU A 227 -50.41 48.78 25.01
CA LEU A 227 -49.01 48.54 25.31
C LEU A 227 -48.11 49.31 24.33
N ASP A 228 -47.27 50.19 24.88
CA ASP A 228 -46.31 50.99 24.12
C ASP A 228 -44.91 50.36 24.23
N VAL A 229 -44.50 49.66 23.17
CA VAL A 229 -43.20 49.00 23.01
C VAL A 229 -42.68 49.31 21.60
N ALA A 230 -41.38 49.60 21.48
CA ALA A 230 -40.70 49.93 20.25
C ALA A 230 -40.44 48.66 19.41
N GLY A 231 -41.50 48.05 18.87
CA GLY A 231 -41.38 46.95 17.92
C GLY A 231 -42.55 45.96 17.93
N GLU A 232 -42.56 45.04 16.96
CA GLU A 232 -43.50 43.91 16.98
C GLU A 232 -43.07 42.90 18.04
N ILE A 233 -43.83 42.84 19.15
CA ILE A 233 -43.65 41.88 20.26
C ILE A 233 -43.42 40.44 19.73
N GLU A 234 -44.14 40.04 18.69
CA GLU A 234 -43.94 38.74 18.04
C GLU A 234 -42.53 38.56 17.48
N GLN A 235 -41.96 39.54 16.76
CA GLN A 235 -40.61 39.45 16.20
C GLN A 235 -39.54 39.43 17.30
N MET A 236 -39.76 40.15 18.40
CA MET A 236 -38.85 40.21 19.54
C MET A 236 -38.89 38.92 20.36
N LEU A 237 -40.08 38.35 20.57
CA LEU A 237 -40.25 37.01 21.15
C LEU A 237 -39.65 35.91 20.27
N ARG A 238 -39.63 36.10 18.94
CA ARG A 238 -39.02 35.17 17.96
C ARG A 238 -37.49 35.23 17.93
N THR A 239 -36.87 36.36 18.25
CA THR A 239 -35.41 36.59 18.08
C THR A 239 -34.65 36.74 19.41
N SER A 240 -35.30 36.40 20.53
CA SER A 240 -34.69 36.50 21.86
C SER A 240 -33.42 35.63 21.98
N LYS A 241 -32.35 36.19 22.56
CA LYS A 241 -31.10 35.47 22.84
C LYS A 241 -31.39 34.32 23.81
N THR A 242 -31.07 33.09 23.42
CA THR A 242 -31.08 31.97 24.36
C THR A 242 -29.92 32.07 25.35
N VAL A 243 -29.98 31.30 26.45
CA VAL A 243 -28.93 31.28 27.51
C VAL A 243 -27.53 31.00 26.91
N ARG A 244 -27.45 30.24 25.81
CA ARG A 244 -26.20 29.94 25.09
C ARG A 244 -25.67 31.10 24.21
N ASP A 245 -26.53 32.04 23.85
CA ASP A 245 -26.22 33.19 22.99
C ASP A 245 -25.74 34.41 23.80
N LYS A 246 -25.81 34.33 25.13
CA LYS A 246 -25.44 35.41 26.04
C LYS A 246 -23.98 35.35 26.45
N THR A 247 -23.33 36.49 26.66
CA THR A 247 -21.96 36.53 27.25
C THR A 247 -22.01 36.22 28.74
N SER A 248 -20.88 35.90 29.39
CA SER A 248 -20.88 35.65 30.84
C SER A 248 -21.32 36.87 31.65
N LYS A 249 -21.11 38.09 31.12
CA LYS A 249 -21.61 39.34 31.71
C LYS A 249 -23.13 39.40 31.64
N GLU A 250 -23.72 39.22 30.45
CA GLU A 250 -25.17 39.20 30.23
C GLU A 250 -25.86 38.09 31.06
N LEU A 251 -25.22 36.92 31.20
CA LEU A 251 -25.73 35.81 32.04
C LEU A 251 -25.76 36.16 33.53
N ARG A 252 -24.74 36.86 34.04
CA ARG A 252 -24.69 37.29 35.45
C ARG A 252 -25.73 38.36 35.75
N GLU A 253 -25.90 39.32 34.85
CA GLU A 253 -26.94 40.36 34.96
C GLU A 253 -28.33 39.71 34.99
N GLN A 254 -28.63 38.82 34.05
CA GLN A 254 -29.91 38.10 34.03
C GLN A 254 -30.12 37.21 35.27
N LEU A 255 -29.07 36.55 35.75
CA LEU A 255 -29.13 35.73 36.97
C LEU A 255 -29.48 36.56 38.20
N MET A 256 -28.94 37.78 38.32
CA MET A 256 -29.29 38.70 39.42
C MET A 256 -30.76 39.11 39.34
N THR A 257 -31.27 39.41 38.14
CA THR A 257 -32.69 39.73 37.93
C THR A 257 -33.60 38.54 38.25
N TYR A 258 -33.29 37.34 37.77
CA TYR A 258 -34.11 36.15 38.00
C TYR A 258 -34.16 35.76 39.49
N LYS A 259 -33.04 35.97 40.20
CA LYS A 259 -32.96 35.76 41.64
C LYS A 259 -33.85 36.73 42.42
N LYS A 260 -33.96 37.99 41.97
CA LYS A 260 -34.88 38.99 42.55
C LYS A 260 -36.35 38.62 42.30
N LEU A 261 -36.64 38.07 41.13
CA LEU A 261 -38.01 37.68 40.71
C LEU A 261 -38.46 36.30 41.24
N GLY A 262 -37.62 35.59 42.00
CA GLY A 262 -37.94 34.24 42.49
C GLY A 262 -38.05 33.18 41.40
N ILE A 263 -37.54 33.45 40.20
CA ILE A 263 -37.55 32.53 39.06
C ILE A 263 -36.38 31.55 39.20
N ASN A 264 -36.58 30.29 38.80
CA ASN A 264 -35.54 29.27 38.86
C ASN A 264 -34.28 29.69 38.08
N THR A 265 -33.17 29.89 38.79
CA THR A 265 -31.88 30.32 38.25
C THR A 265 -30.96 29.17 37.85
N SER A 266 -31.35 27.92 38.09
CA SER A 266 -30.46 26.75 37.95
C SER A 266 -29.87 26.61 36.54
N ASN A 267 -30.67 26.82 35.50
CA ASN A 267 -30.18 26.77 34.12
C ASN A 267 -29.13 27.84 33.79
N LEU A 268 -29.29 29.06 34.33
CA LEU A 268 -28.33 30.17 34.16
C LEU A 268 -27.01 29.88 34.89
N ILE A 269 -27.10 29.33 36.10
CA ILE A 269 -25.92 28.96 36.90
C ILE A 269 -25.14 27.84 36.19
N VAL A 270 -25.82 26.79 35.72
CA VAL A 270 -25.18 25.69 34.99
C VAL A 270 -24.44 26.22 33.76
N GLU A 271 -25.09 27.02 32.91
CA GLU A 271 -24.46 27.47 31.66
C GLU A 271 -23.25 28.38 31.92
N LEU A 272 -23.30 29.25 32.93
CA LEU A 272 -22.17 30.07 33.34
C LEU A 272 -21.00 29.21 33.84
N GLN A 273 -21.28 28.26 34.73
CA GLN A 273 -20.24 27.37 35.28
C GLN A 273 -19.66 26.44 34.22
N GLN A 274 -20.48 26.00 33.25
CA GLN A 274 -20.08 25.06 32.20
C GLN A 274 -19.02 25.66 31.27
N ARG A 275 -19.02 26.98 31.07
CA ARG A 275 -17.96 27.67 30.32
C ARG A 275 -16.61 27.56 31.02
N TYR A 276 -16.58 27.80 32.32
CA TYR A 276 -15.35 27.69 33.12
C TYR A 276 -14.89 26.23 33.22
N ALA A 277 -15.83 25.31 33.45
CA ALA A 277 -15.53 23.89 33.55
C ALA A 277 -14.96 23.32 32.24
N ASN A 278 -15.51 23.70 31.08
CA ASN A 278 -15.00 23.25 29.78
C ASN A 278 -13.62 23.84 29.44
N ALA A 279 -13.33 25.07 29.87
CA ALA A 279 -12.00 25.66 29.72
C ALA A 279 -10.94 24.91 30.53
N VAL A 280 -11.29 24.49 31.76
CA VAL A 280 -10.45 23.63 32.61
C VAL A 280 -10.38 22.19 32.09
N GLY A 281 -11.37 21.75 31.32
CA GLY A 281 -11.49 20.40 30.78
C GLY A 281 -10.27 19.94 29.98
N ALA A 282 -9.65 20.81 29.18
CA ALA A 282 -8.43 20.48 28.44
C ALA A 282 -7.29 20.02 29.37
N PHE A 283 -7.15 20.65 30.53
CA PHE A 283 -6.14 20.28 31.53
C PHE A 283 -6.48 18.94 32.21
N VAL A 284 -7.75 18.74 32.59
CA VAL A 284 -8.23 17.48 33.18
C VAL A 284 -8.00 16.31 32.22
N ILE A 285 -8.25 16.52 30.92
CA ILE A 285 -8.04 15.52 29.89
C ILE A 285 -6.55 15.14 29.73
N VAL A 286 -5.62 16.08 29.91
CA VAL A 286 -4.18 15.74 29.93
C VAL A 286 -3.84 14.85 31.14
N LEU A 287 -4.40 15.17 32.31
CA LEU A 287 -4.15 14.43 33.55
C LEU A 287 -4.61 12.98 33.47
N ILE A 288 -5.68 12.67 32.73
CA ILE A 288 -6.12 11.29 32.53
C ILE A 288 -5.49 10.65 31.29
N GLY A 289 -5.52 11.34 30.16
CA GLY A 289 -5.16 10.79 28.85
C GLY A 289 -3.71 10.33 28.77
N LEU A 290 -2.80 11.09 29.38
CA LEU A 290 -1.38 10.79 29.29
C LEU A 290 -0.95 9.61 30.17
N PRO A 291 -1.32 9.54 31.47
CA PRO A 291 -1.09 8.33 32.26
C PRO A 291 -1.73 7.09 31.66
N VAL A 292 -2.97 7.19 31.15
CA VAL A 292 -3.63 6.08 30.43
C VAL A 292 -2.78 5.64 29.24
N SER A 293 -2.37 6.58 28.39
CA SER A 293 -1.57 6.25 27.21
C SER A 293 -0.21 5.62 27.54
N LEU A 294 0.44 6.06 28.63
CA LEU A 294 1.72 5.52 29.09
C LEU A 294 1.56 4.15 29.76
N LEU A 295 0.47 3.92 30.50
CA LEU A 295 0.20 2.64 31.19
C LEU A 295 -0.16 1.52 30.22
N PHE A 296 -0.98 1.81 29.20
CA PHE A 296 -1.42 0.80 28.25
C PHE A 296 -0.44 0.57 27.09
N GLY A 297 0.42 1.54 26.78
CA GLY A 297 1.53 1.37 25.82
C GLY A 297 1.06 1.01 24.41
N PHE A 298 0.02 1.68 23.91
CA PHE A 298 -0.59 1.37 22.61
C PHE A 298 0.40 1.56 21.45
N LYS A 299 0.94 0.46 20.92
CA LYS A 299 1.78 0.47 19.70
C LYS A 299 0.95 0.78 18.45
N SER A 300 -0.29 0.31 18.35
CA SER A 300 -1.14 0.62 17.21
C SER A 300 -1.79 2.00 17.35
N ARG A 301 -1.64 2.85 16.32
CA ARG A 301 -2.30 4.16 16.26
C ARG A 301 -3.83 4.04 16.35
N SER A 302 -4.42 2.97 15.81
CA SER A 302 -5.87 2.73 15.82
C SER A 302 -6.42 2.53 17.23
N TRP A 303 -5.69 1.83 18.11
CA TRP A 303 -6.08 1.67 19.51
C TRP A 303 -6.06 3.01 20.26
N GLY A 304 -5.13 3.91 19.91
CA GLY A 304 -5.13 5.28 20.40
C GLY A 304 -6.39 6.06 20.01
N VAL A 305 -6.87 5.90 18.77
CA VAL A 305 -8.11 6.55 18.28
C VAL A 305 -9.34 6.02 19.01
N ILE A 306 -9.48 4.70 19.14
CA ILE A 306 -10.63 4.07 19.82
C ILE A 306 -10.69 4.51 21.29
N THR A 307 -9.56 4.47 21.99
CA THR A 307 -9.48 4.87 23.40
C THR A 307 -9.79 6.35 23.58
N THR A 308 -9.32 7.19 22.66
CA THR A 308 -9.67 8.63 22.63
C THR A 308 -11.19 8.81 22.55
N PHE A 309 -11.85 8.13 21.62
CA PHE A 309 -13.30 8.20 21.46
C PHE A 309 -14.05 7.77 22.72
N VAL A 310 -13.68 6.63 23.32
CA VAL A 310 -14.32 6.11 24.54
C VAL A 310 -14.20 7.10 25.70
N ILE A 311 -12.99 7.61 25.97
CA ILE A 311 -12.76 8.55 27.08
C ILE A 311 -13.53 9.86 26.85
N ILE A 312 -13.59 10.34 25.60
CA ILE A 312 -14.35 11.54 25.27
C ILE A 312 -15.84 11.33 25.48
N VAL A 313 -16.40 10.21 25.00
CA VAL A 313 -17.83 9.91 25.19
C VAL A 313 -18.15 9.83 26.68
N LEU A 314 -17.30 9.22 27.50
CA LEU A 314 -17.49 9.18 28.95
C LEU A 314 -17.40 10.57 29.59
N TYR A 315 -16.39 11.36 29.22
CA TYR A 315 -16.17 12.70 29.79
C TYR A 315 -17.28 13.69 29.37
N GLN A 316 -17.52 13.84 28.07
CA GLN A 316 -18.55 14.74 27.54
C GLN A 316 -19.96 14.25 27.85
N GLY A 317 -20.20 12.93 27.79
CA GLY A 317 -21.50 12.32 28.09
C GLY A 317 -21.89 12.50 29.56
N SER A 318 -20.97 12.24 30.50
CA SER A 318 -21.23 12.51 31.92
C SER A 318 -21.43 14.00 32.19
N GLY A 319 -20.66 14.88 31.55
CA GLY A 319 -20.85 16.33 31.63
C GLY A 319 -22.23 16.78 31.13
N ALA A 320 -22.68 16.29 29.98
CA ALA A 320 -23.99 16.61 29.42
C ALA A 320 -25.13 16.11 30.33
N TRP A 321 -25.02 14.87 30.82
CA TRP A 321 -26.05 14.26 31.66
C TRP A 321 -26.18 14.94 33.02
N LEU A 322 -25.07 15.17 33.73
CA LEU A 322 -25.06 15.85 35.02
C LEU A 322 -25.47 17.32 34.89
N SER A 323 -25.01 18.03 33.85
CA SER A 323 -25.46 19.40 33.59
C SER A 323 -26.97 19.47 33.32
N GLY A 324 -27.54 18.45 32.67
CA GLY A 324 -29.00 18.32 32.49
C GLY A 324 -29.73 18.23 33.84
N LEU A 325 -29.27 17.37 34.76
CA LEU A 325 -29.83 17.26 36.10
C LEU A 325 -29.70 18.57 36.91
N GLY A 326 -28.58 19.27 36.74
CA GLY A 326 -28.38 20.60 37.34
C GLY A 326 -29.34 21.65 36.77
N LYS A 327 -29.64 21.61 35.47
CA LYS A 327 -30.58 22.55 34.82
C LYS A 327 -32.01 22.36 35.33
N GLU A 328 -32.42 21.12 35.57
CA GLU A 328 -33.72 20.78 36.16
C GLU A 328 -33.77 21.01 37.69
N GLY A 329 -32.67 21.43 38.32
CA GLY A 329 -32.60 21.67 39.77
C GLY A 329 -32.60 20.40 40.63
N MET A 330 -32.39 19.23 40.02
CA MET A 330 -32.31 17.94 40.74
C MET A 330 -30.98 17.76 41.49
N MET A 331 -29.97 18.52 41.11
CA MET A 331 -28.64 18.53 41.72
C MET A 331 -28.17 19.98 41.85
N ASP A 332 -27.30 20.27 42.83
CA ASP A 332 -26.69 21.59 42.96
C ASP A 332 -26.09 22.03 41.60
N PRO A 333 -26.54 23.16 41.02
CA PRO A 333 -26.15 23.60 39.67
C PRO A 333 -24.65 23.77 39.47
N VAL A 334 -23.90 24.13 40.53
CA VAL A 334 -22.45 24.31 40.46
C VAL A 334 -21.78 22.93 40.50
N LEU A 335 -22.14 22.10 41.47
CA LEU A 335 -21.57 20.76 41.62
C LEU A 335 -21.83 19.89 40.40
N ALA A 336 -23.03 19.96 39.82
CA ALA A 336 -23.43 19.18 38.64
C ALA A 336 -22.45 19.35 37.46
N VAL A 337 -21.97 20.58 37.25
CA VAL A 337 -21.05 20.92 36.16
C VAL A 337 -19.61 20.55 36.48
N TRP A 338 -19.18 20.74 37.74
CA TRP A 338 -17.79 20.52 38.15
C TRP A 338 -17.49 19.07 38.50
N LEU A 339 -18.50 18.25 38.82
CA LEU A 339 -18.33 16.87 39.24
C LEU A 339 -17.58 16.00 38.22
N PRO A 340 -17.87 16.00 36.90
CA PRO A 340 -17.07 15.28 35.92
C PRO A 340 -15.59 15.66 35.97
N ASN A 341 -15.30 16.98 36.03
CA ASN A 341 -13.92 17.45 36.10
C ASN A 341 -13.20 16.98 37.36
N ILE A 342 -13.87 17.03 38.52
CA ILE A 342 -13.31 16.58 39.79
C ILE A 342 -13.01 15.08 39.75
N VAL A 343 -13.96 14.27 39.27
CA VAL A 343 -13.81 12.81 39.18
C VAL A 343 -12.67 12.43 38.24
N PHE A 344 -12.68 12.95 37.01
CA PHE A 344 -11.65 12.64 36.01
C PHE A 344 -10.27 13.18 36.41
N ALA A 345 -10.20 14.35 37.05
CA ALA A 345 -8.92 14.89 37.56
C ALA A 345 -8.38 14.04 38.71
N THR A 346 -9.24 13.57 39.61
CA THR A 346 -8.83 12.71 40.74
C THR A 346 -8.32 11.37 40.24
N VAL A 347 -9.05 10.73 39.32
CA VAL A 347 -8.62 9.47 38.69
C VAL A 347 -7.32 9.67 37.91
N GLY A 348 -7.22 10.74 37.11
CA GLY A 348 -6.00 11.08 36.38
C GLY A 348 -4.80 11.30 37.28
N LEU A 349 -4.96 12.02 38.40
CA LEU A 349 -3.92 12.23 39.39
C LEU A 349 -3.45 10.91 40.01
N ILE A 350 -4.38 10.05 40.43
CA ILE A 350 -4.07 8.72 40.98
C ILE A 350 -3.29 7.90 39.94
N MET A 351 -3.75 7.86 38.68
CA MET A 351 -3.06 7.15 37.62
C MET A 351 -1.67 7.72 37.35
N TYR A 352 -1.52 9.05 37.33
CA TYR A 352 -0.24 9.73 37.18
C TYR A 352 0.76 9.33 38.26
N LEU A 353 0.33 9.27 39.53
CA LEU A 353 1.18 8.83 40.63
C LEU A 353 1.64 7.37 40.45
N LEU A 354 0.74 6.52 39.93
CA LEU A 354 0.96 5.09 39.75
C LEU A 354 1.85 4.71 38.56
N VAL A 355 2.00 5.55 37.52
CA VAL A 355 2.68 5.20 36.23
C VAL A 355 4.03 4.49 36.38
N ASP A 356 4.87 4.90 37.33
CA ASP A 356 6.22 4.36 37.53
C ASP A 356 6.30 3.31 38.68
N THR A 357 5.16 2.85 39.21
CA THR A 357 5.11 1.87 40.32
C THR A 357 4.82 0.45 39.83
N PRO A 358 5.28 -0.62 40.52
CA PRO A 358 4.95 -1.99 40.14
C PRO A 358 3.44 -2.31 40.24
N LEU A 359 2.68 -1.49 40.98
CA LEU A 359 1.22 -1.57 41.06
C LEU A 359 0.55 -1.28 39.70
N ALA A 360 1.18 -0.46 38.85
CA ALA A 360 0.74 -0.19 37.49
C ALA A 360 0.60 -1.47 36.65
N PHE A 361 1.48 -2.45 36.84
CA PHE A 361 1.42 -3.71 36.12
C PHE A 361 0.17 -4.52 36.50
N ARG A 362 -0.14 -4.61 37.80
CA ARG A 362 -1.37 -5.27 38.28
C ARG A 362 -2.62 -4.52 37.84
N ILE A 363 -2.61 -3.19 37.84
CA ILE A 363 -3.74 -2.38 37.38
C ILE A 363 -3.93 -2.53 35.88
N ARG A 364 -2.86 -2.58 35.09
CA ARG A 364 -2.92 -2.87 33.65
C ARG A 364 -3.52 -4.25 33.40
N GLU A 365 -3.09 -5.26 34.15
CA GLU A 365 -3.63 -6.62 34.02
C GLU A 365 -5.11 -6.67 34.46
N PHE A 366 -5.45 -6.01 35.56
CA PHE A 366 -6.82 -5.89 36.04
C PHE A 366 -7.70 -5.15 35.04
N LEU A 367 -7.26 -4.02 34.48
CA LEU A 367 -8.00 -3.25 33.48
C LEU A 367 -8.06 -3.96 32.14
N ALA A 368 -7.04 -4.72 31.75
CA ALA A 368 -7.08 -5.56 30.55
C ALA A 368 -8.09 -6.71 30.72
N ARG A 369 -8.09 -7.38 31.88
CA ARG A 369 -9.10 -8.38 32.24
C ARG A 369 -10.49 -7.76 32.37
N LEU A 370 -10.60 -6.57 32.97
CA LEU A 370 -11.85 -5.83 33.13
C LEU A 370 -12.34 -5.27 31.79
N PHE A 371 -11.45 -4.92 30.85
CA PHE A 371 -11.82 -4.56 29.49
C PHE A 371 -12.28 -5.78 28.70
N VAL A 372 -11.61 -6.92 28.85
CA VAL A 372 -12.12 -8.19 28.32
C VAL A 372 -13.47 -8.53 28.96
N ILE A 373 -13.65 -8.30 30.25
CA ILE A 373 -14.93 -8.48 30.95
C ILE A 373 -15.94 -7.43 30.51
N ILE A 374 -15.61 -6.16 30.28
CA ILE A 374 -16.55 -5.11 29.82
C ILE A 374 -16.89 -5.31 28.36
N VAL A 375 -15.96 -5.77 27.52
CA VAL A 375 -16.27 -6.17 26.14
C VAL A 375 -17.12 -7.43 26.18
N PHE A 376 -16.79 -8.41 27.01
CA PHE A 376 -17.60 -9.60 27.24
C PHE A 376 -18.95 -9.27 27.88
N VAL A 377 -19.06 -8.26 28.75
CA VAL A 377 -20.26 -7.73 29.43
C VAL A 377 -20.89 -6.58 28.62
N ALA A 378 -20.34 -6.14 27.51
CA ALA A 378 -21.01 -5.29 26.53
C ALA A 378 -21.60 -6.20 25.46
N ILE A 379 -20.89 -7.27 25.10
CA ILE A 379 -21.36 -8.40 24.29
C ILE A 379 -22.44 -9.20 25.06
N LEU A 380 -22.30 -9.37 26.37
CA LEU A 380 -23.29 -9.99 27.28
C LEU A 380 -24.15 -8.97 28.03
N GLY A 381 -23.86 -7.66 27.98
CA GLY A 381 -24.72 -6.59 28.53
C GLY A 381 -25.67 -6.05 27.49
N THR A 382 -25.44 -6.38 26.23
CA THR A 382 -26.50 -6.80 25.33
C THR A 382 -27.00 -8.21 25.65
N ASN A 383 -27.11 -8.59 26.92
CA ASN A 383 -28.24 -9.41 27.35
C ASN A 383 -29.44 -8.51 27.16
N ASN A 384 -29.92 -8.47 25.92
CA ASN A 384 -31.34 -8.48 25.70
C ASN A 384 -31.90 -9.47 26.72
N VAL A 385 -32.55 -8.97 27.77
CA VAL A 385 -33.67 -9.70 28.35
C VAL A 385 -34.44 -10.17 27.13
N GLY A 386 -34.56 -11.49 26.94
CA GLY A 386 -35.19 -12.11 25.78
C GLY A 386 -36.46 -11.36 25.41
N HIS A 387 -36.33 -10.41 24.51
CA HIS A 387 -37.41 -9.68 23.92
C HIS A 387 -37.50 -10.31 22.55
N ALA A 388 -38.63 -10.96 22.27
CA ALA A 388 -38.93 -11.41 20.94
C ALA A 388 -38.74 -10.21 19.99
N ARG A 389 -37.66 -10.29 19.21
CA ARG A 389 -37.42 -9.39 18.08
C ARG A 389 -38.57 -9.61 17.10
N ASN A 390 -38.93 -8.61 16.30
CA ASN A 390 -40.07 -8.73 15.38
C ASN A 390 -39.84 -9.91 14.43
N VAL A 391 -40.51 -11.03 14.69
CA VAL A 391 -40.47 -12.23 13.85
C VAL A 391 -41.53 -12.06 12.77
N SER A 392 -41.09 -11.86 11.53
CA SER A 392 -41.98 -11.82 10.37
C SER A 392 -42.27 -13.23 9.91
N VAL A 393 -43.53 -13.64 9.96
CA VAL A 393 -44.00 -14.97 9.55
C VAL A 393 -44.94 -14.84 8.36
N VAL A 394 -44.67 -15.62 7.31
CA VAL A 394 -45.58 -15.83 6.18
C VAL A 394 -45.83 -17.33 6.10
N ALA A 395 -47.09 -17.75 6.13
CA ALA A 395 -47.49 -19.14 5.95
C ALA A 395 -48.84 -19.18 5.23
N ASP A 396 -49.14 -20.28 4.55
CA ASP A 396 -50.44 -20.49 3.92
C ASP A 396 -51.54 -20.66 4.99
N GLU A 397 -51.24 -21.31 6.13
CA GLU A 397 -52.13 -21.45 7.29
C GLU A 397 -51.40 -21.22 8.63
N ILE A 398 -52.09 -20.56 9.57
CA ILE A 398 -51.60 -20.27 10.93
C ILE A 398 -52.66 -20.68 11.96
N PHE A 399 -52.32 -21.64 12.83
CA PHE A 399 -53.15 -22.08 13.94
C PHE A 399 -52.56 -21.61 15.28
N LEU A 400 -53.24 -20.67 15.94
CA LEU A 400 -52.84 -20.12 17.23
C LEU A 400 -53.49 -20.89 18.40
N ARG A 401 -52.69 -21.29 19.38
CA ARG A 401 -53.07 -21.84 20.69
C ARG A 401 -52.50 -20.94 21.80
N GLU A 402 -52.98 -21.07 23.04
CA GLU A 402 -52.58 -20.22 24.18
C GLU A 402 -51.05 -20.07 24.32
N ASN A 403 -50.29 -21.16 24.15
CA ASN A 403 -48.82 -21.17 24.31
C ASN A 403 -48.07 -21.65 23.05
N SER A 404 -48.71 -21.74 21.89
CA SER A 404 -48.02 -22.13 20.64
C SER A 404 -48.72 -21.66 19.37
N ALA A 405 -47.95 -21.40 18.32
CA ALA A 405 -48.45 -21.16 16.97
C ALA A 405 -47.92 -22.25 16.04
N VAL A 406 -48.82 -22.97 15.38
CA VAL A 406 -48.48 -23.97 14.36
C VAL A 406 -48.67 -23.34 12.99
N LEU A 407 -47.63 -23.41 12.16
CA LEU A 407 -47.54 -22.80 10.84
C LEU A 407 -47.42 -23.93 9.82
N SER A 408 -48.25 -23.91 8.77
CA SER A 408 -48.25 -24.93 7.73
C SER A 408 -48.44 -24.34 6.33
N GLY A 409 -47.74 -24.92 5.35
CA GLY A 409 -47.77 -24.51 3.95
C GLY A 409 -46.87 -23.31 3.68
N ARG A 410 -45.79 -23.55 2.92
CA ARG A 410 -44.76 -22.57 2.51
C ARG A 410 -44.42 -21.55 3.61
N VAL A 411 -44.01 -22.08 4.76
CA VAL A 411 -43.72 -21.29 5.95
C VAL A 411 -42.38 -20.59 5.75
N LYS A 412 -42.39 -19.25 5.84
CA LYS A 412 -41.22 -18.39 5.79
C LYS A 412 -41.18 -17.53 7.05
N ILE A 413 -40.17 -17.78 7.87
CA ILE A 413 -39.93 -17.08 9.13
C ILE A 413 -38.65 -16.25 8.97
N THR A 414 -38.72 -14.98 9.34
CA THR A 414 -37.63 -14.02 9.17
C THR A 414 -37.44 -13.22 10.45
N TRP A 415 -36.22 -13.23 10.99
CA TRP A 415 -35.83 -12.40 12.12
C TRP A 415 -34.37 -11.95 11.97
N ASP A 416 -34.11 -10.66 12.18
CA ASP A 416 -32.79 -10.04 11.98
C ASP A 416 -32.14 -10.38 10.61
N LYS A 417 -31.07 -11.18 10.65
CA LYS A 417 -30.31 -11.69 9.49
C LYS A 417 -30.60 -13.17 9.17
N TYR A 418 -31.51 -13.78 9.91
CA TYR A 418 -31.90 -15.19 9.77
C TYR A 418 -33.16 -15.31 8.92
N LYS A 419 -33.15 -16.26 7.97
CA LYS A 419 -34.31 -16.62 7.16
C LYS A 419 -34.50 -18.14 7.23
N LEU A 420 -35.70 -18.57 7.57
CA LEU A 420 -36.06 -19.98 7.70
C LEU A 420 -37.24 -20.26 6.78
N GLU A 421 -37.07 -21.15 5.81
CA GLU A 421 -38.13 -21.61 4.90
C GLU A 421 -38.40 -23.09 5.17
N THR A 422 -39.66 -23.50 5.33
CA THR A 422 -40.03 -24.88 5.68
C THR A 422 -41.47 -25.23 5.31
N ASP A 423 -41.80 -26.51 5.35
CA ASP A 423 -43.15 -27.03 5.11
C ASP A 423 -44.04 -26.85 6.35
N THR A 424 -43.48 -27.07 7.55
CA THR A 424 -44.17 -26.93 8.83
C THR A 424 -43.26 -26.34 9.90
N ALA A 425 -43.77 -25.41 10.71
CA ALA A 425 -43.06 -24.87 11.86
C ALA A 425 -43.98 -24.70 13.08
N THR A 426 -43.45 -24.93 14.26
CA THR A 426 -44.13 -24.69 15.54
C THR A 426 -43.34 -23.64 16.31
N ALA A 427 -44.00 -22.54 16.69
CA ALA A 427 -43.44 -21.51 17.55
C ALA A 427 -44.05 -21.65 18.96
N THR A 428 -43.24 -21.89 19.97
CA THR A 428 -43.68 -21.86 21.38
C THR A 428 -43.74 -20.42 21.87
N LEU A 429 -44.89 -20.02 22.42
CA LEU A 429 -45.15 -18.67 22.92
C LEU A 429 -45.15 -18.67 24.45
N VAL A 430 -44.48 -17.68 25.05
CA VAL A 430 -44.55 -17.38 26.49
C VAL A 430 -44.90 -15.90 26.62
N GLU A 431 -46.03 -15.58 27.27
CA GLU A 431 -46.54 -14.21 27.43
C GLU A 431 -46.68 -13.44 26.09
N GLY A 432 -47.09 -14.13 25.03
CA GLY A 432 -47.26 -13.55 23.69
C GLY A 432 -45.95 -13.34 22.91
N LYS A 433 -44.81 -13.83 23.42
CA LYS A 433 -43.48 -13.75 22.77
C LYS A 433 -42.99 -15.13 22.34
N VAL A 434 -42.34 -15.20 21.17
CA VAL A 434 -41.76 -16.46 20.64
C VAL A 434 -40.51 -16.82 21.43
N LYS A 435 -40.53 -17.97 22.10
CA LYS A 435 -39.41 -18.52 22.88
C LYS A 435 -38.56 -19.52 22.08
N LEU A 436 -39.22 -20.40 21.35
CA LEU A 436 -38.61 -21.50 20.60
C LEU A 436 -39.33 -21.62 19.25
N ILE A 437 -38.56 -21.81 18.18
CA ILE A 437 -39.10 -22.19 16.88
C ILE A 437 -38.55 -23.56 16.52
N GLU A 438 -39.44 -24.48 16.20
CA GLU A 438 -39.13 -25.81 15.69
C GLU A 438 -39.67 -25.92 14.26
N ALA A 439 -38.78 -26.02 13.28
CA ALA A 439 -39.13 -26.24 11.88
C ALA A 439 -38.79 -27.67 11.47
N SER A 440 -39.68 -28.31 10.73
CA SER A 440 -39.54 -29.69 10.27
C SER A 440 -40.04 -29.86 8.83
N GLY A 441 -39.40 -30.75 8.07
CA GLY A 441 -39.65 -30.97 6.65
C GLY A 441 -38.48 -30.50 5.79
N ASN A 442 -38.74 -29.84 4.66
CA ASN A 442 -37.69 -29.25 3.83
C ASN A 442 -37.24 -27.90 4.41
N VAL A 443 -36.37 -27.92 5.43
CA VAL A 443 -35.93 -26.70 6.13
C VAL A 443 -34.73 -26.08 5.42
N VAL A 444 -34.87 -24.84 4.97
CA VAL A 444 -33.76 -24.00 4.49
C VAL A 444 -33.54 -22.88 5.50
N PHE A 445 -32.44 -22.97 6.24
CA PHE A 445 -32.02 -21.96 7.22
C PHE A 445 -30.85 -21.15 6.65
N MET A 446 -31.03 -19.84 6.53
CA MET A 446 -30.02 -18.92 6.01
C MET A 446 -29.56 -17.98 7.11
N PHE A 447 -28.24 -17.83 7.21
CA PHE A 447 -27.56 -16.89 8.10
C PHE A 447 -26.63 -16.03 7.26
N ASP A 448 -27.00 -14.76 7.05
CA ASP A 448 -26.26 -13.84 6.19
C ASP A 448 -26.04 -14.42 4.77
N ASP A 449 -24.80 -14.76 4.42
CA ASP A 449 -24.39 -15.33 3.13
C ASP A 449 -24.32 -16.88 3.13
N GLN A 450 -24.57 -17.51 4.29
CA GLN A 450 -24.47 -18.95 4.50
C GLN A 450 -25.85 -19.63 4.46
N LYS A 451 -25.91 -20.79 3.78
CA LYS A 451 -27.13 -21.56 3.57
C LYS A 451 -26.99 -22.96 4.18
N TYR A 452 -27.89 -23.30 5.09
CA TYR A 452 -28.07 -24.62 5.67
C TYR A 452 -29.35 -25.25 5.13
N VAL A 453 -29.26 -26.47 4.60
CA VAL A 453 -30.43 -27.26 4.19
C VAL A 453 -30.54 -28.43 5.15
N ALA A 454 -31.66 -28.57 5.86
CA ALA A 454 -31.84 -29.50 6.97
C ALA A 454 -33.23 -30.13 7.00
N LYS A 455 -33.39 -31.24 7.74
CA LYS A 455 -34.70 -31.87 7.97
C LYS A 455 -35.44 -31.30 9.18
N TYR A 456 -34.68 -30.80 10.16
CA TYR A 456 -35.21 -30.21 11.37
C TYR A 456 -34.26 -29.12 11.86
N VAL A 457 -34.83 -27.98 12.26
CA VAL A 457 -34.11 -26.87 12.88
C VAL A 457 -34.88 -26.44 14.10
N SER A 458 -34.21 -26.40 15.25
CA SER A 458 -34.71 -25.67 16.41
C SER A 458 -33.87 -24.44 16.69
N TYR A 459 -34.54 -23.34 17.01
CA TYR A 459 -33.90 -22.08 17.36
C TYR A 459 -34.51 -21.54 18.65
N GLU A 460 -33.70 -21.50 19.70
CA GLU A 460 -34.09 -20.97 21.00
C GLU A 460 -33.65 -19.50 21.13
N PHE A 461 -34.61 -18.60 21.32
CA PHE A 461 -34.38 -17.15 21.32
C PHE A 461 -33.67 -16.64 22.58
N GLU A 462 -33.74 -17.38 23.69
CA GLU A 462 -33.05 -17.03 24.94
C GLU A 462 -31.54 -17.34 24.86
N THR A 463 -31.18 -18.47 24.26
CA THR A 463 -29.78 -18.93 24.18
C THR A 463 -29.10 -18.56 22.86
N GLU A 464 -29.87 -18.08 21.87
CA GLU A 464 -29.45 -17.83 20.48
C GLU A 464 -28.74 -19.04 19.85
N ARG A 465 -29.09 -20.27 20.28
CA ARG A 465 -28.48 -21.52 19.80
C ARG A 465 -29.34 -22.17 18.72
N PRO A 466 -28.90 -22.18 17.44
CA PRO A 466 -29.48 -23.02 16.42
C PRO A 466 -29.01 -24.47 16.60
N LEU A 467 -29.94 -25.40 16.71
CA LEU A 467 -29.66 -26.83 16.55
C LEU A 467 -30.20 -27.26 15.19
N VAL A 468 -29.28 -27.69 14.33
CA VAL A 468 -29.61 -28.07 12.94
C VAL A 468 -29.33 -29.56 12.77
N MET A 469 -30.38 -30.34 12.48
CA MET A 469 -30.31 -31.80 12.39
C MET A 469 -30.38 -32.25 10.93
N ASN A 470 -29.52 -33.21 10.56
CA ASN A 470 -29.38 -33.74 9.21
C ASN A 470 -29.19 -32.64 8.17
N ALA A 471 -28.11 -31.88 8.32
CA ALA A 471 -27.89 -30.63 7.60
C ALA A 471 -26.73 -30.70 6.60
N LYS A 472 -26.90 -30.00 5.46
CA LYS A 472 -25.84 -29.66 4.49
C LYS A 472 -25.49 -28.18 4.63
N ALA A 473 -24.27 -27.89 5.09
CA ALA A 473 -23.69 -26.55 5.17
C ALA A 473 -22.73 -26.29 3.99
N ILE A 474 -22.66 -25.05 3.50
CA ILE A 474 -21.81 -24.64 2.39
C ILE A 474 -20.85 -23.52 2.84
N TYR A 475 -19.55 -23.80 2.86
CA TYR A 475 -18.49 -22.85 3.18
C TYR A 475 -17.77 -22.38 1.90
N LYS A 476 -17.32 -21.13 1.83
CA LYS A 476 -16.60 -20.59 0.64
C LYS A 476 -15.10 -20.46 0.96
N TYR A 477 -14.24 -21.15 0.22
CA TYR A 477 -12.78 -21.16 0.33
C TYR A 477 -12.12 -20.27 -0.73
N ASP A 478 -11.20 -19.36 -0.37
CA ASP A 478 -10.46 -18.56 -1.37
C ASP A 478 -9.12 -19.22 -1.72
N TYR A 479 -9.03 -19.75 -2.94
CA TYR A 479 -7.82 -20.36 -3.49
C TYR A 479 -7.34 -19.62 -4.73
N GLN A 480 -6.17 -18.97 -4.63
CA GLN A 480 -5.56 -18.21 -5.73
C GLN A 480 -6.52 -17.17 -6.37
N GLY A 481 -7.40 -16.57 -5.57
CA GLY A 481 -8.40 -15.60 -6.03
C GLY A 481 -9.70 -16.22 -6.57
N ARG A 482 -9.92 -17.55 -6.41
CA ARG A 482 -11.17 -18.24 -6.77
C ARG A 482 -11.88 -18.74 -5.50
N LYS A 483 -13.17 -18.40 -5.36
CA LYS A 483 -14.02 -18.88 -4.25
C LYS A 483 -14.60 -20.27 -4.55
N ILE A 484 -14.07 -21.32 -3.93
CA ILE A 484 -14.48 -22.72 -4.09
C ILE A 484 -15.44 -23.12 -2.95
N PRO A 485 -16.62 -23.73 -3.22
CA PRO A 485 -17.51 -24.20 -2.16
C PRO A 485 -17.02 -25.52 -1.53
N ILE A 486 -17.03 -25.59 -0.19
CA ILE A 486 -16.83 -26.80 0.60
C ILE A 486 -18.18 -27.17 1.23
N TYR A 487 -18.69 -28.35 0.90
CA TYR A 487 -19.91 -28.92 1.46
C TYR A 487 -19.59 -29.73 2.71
N ALA A 488 -20.24 -29.40 3.82
CA ALA A 488 -20.16 -30.15 5.07
C ALA A 488 -21.52 -30.73 5.40
N TYR A 489 -21.62 -32.05 5.43
CA TYR A 489 -22.82 -32.77 5.81
C TYR A 489 -22.67 -33.24 7.24
N SER A 490 -23.73 -33.13 8.04
CA SER A 490 -23.68 -33.55 9.44
C SER A 490 -25.04 -34.03 9.91
N GLY A 491 -25.03 -35.09 10.72
CA GLY A 491 -26.22 -35.53 11.45
C GLY A 491 -26.69 -34.49 12.48
N ARG A 492 -25.74 -33.75 13.07
CA ARG A 492 -26.01 -32.72 14.08
C ARG A 492 -24.95 -31.61 14.03
N ILE A 493 -25.39 -30.37 13.77
CA ILE A 493 -24.55 -29.18 13.82
C ILE A 493 -24.89 -28.38 15.08
N GLU A 494 -23.88 -28.11 15.89
CA GLU A 494 -23.95 -27.24 17.06
C GLU A 494 -23.06 -26.01 16.83
N TYR A 495 -23.62 -24.82 16.97
CA TYR A 495 -22.88 -23.57 16.81
C TYR A 495 -22.56 -22.95 18.19
N ASP A 496 -21.27 -22.72 18.46
CA ASP A 496 -20.83 -21.97 19.63
C ASP A 496 -20.39 -20.55 19.21
N ARG A 497 -21.18 -19.57 19.64
CA ARG A 497 -20.92 -18.14 19.39
C ARG A 497 -19.71 -17.60 20.14
N ASN A 498 -19.37 -18.15 21.31
CA ASN A 498 -18.26 -17.63 22.12
C ASN A 498 -16.90 -17.88 21.46
N THR A 499 -16.79 -18.97 20.72
CA THR A 499 -15.57 -19.42 20.04
C THR A 499 -15.64 -19.20 18.53
N GLU A 500 -16.78 -18.76 17.98
CA GLU A 500 -17.06 -18.67 16.54
C GLU A 500 -16.79 -20.01 15.82
N THR A 501 -17.20 -21.11 16.46
CA THR A 501 -16.95 -22.48 15.96
C THR A 501 -18.25 -23.24 15.73
N SER A 502 -18.36 -23.87 14.56
CA SER A 502 -19.38 -24.88 14.31
C SER A 502 -18.81 -26.27 14.59
N GLU A 503 -19.41 -27.02 15.50
CA GLU A 503 -19.12 -28.44 15.72
C GLU A 503 -20.13 -29.30 14.96
N LEU A 504 -19.63 -30.12 14.05
CA LEU A 504 -20.41 -31.03 13.24
C LEU A 504 -20.13 -32.46 13.70
N PHE A 505 -21.17 -33.18 14.12
CA PHE A 505 -21.09 -34.57 14.57
C PHE A 505 -21.57 -35.53 13.48
N ASP A 506 -20.98 -36.73 13.44
CA ASP A 506 -21.26 -37.77 12.43
C ASP A 506 -21.29 -37.17 11.03
N SER A 507 -20.20 -36.51 10.69
CA SER A 507 -20.16 -35.55 9.59
C SER A 507 -19.14 -35.94 8.54
N TYR A 508 -19.34 -35.43 7.33
CA TYR A 508 -18.35 -35.53 6.29
C TYR A 508 -18.23 -34.23 5.51
N VAL A 509 -17.02 -33.94 5.04
CA VAL A 509 -16.74 -32.77 4.20
C VAL A 509 -16.28 -33.20 2.80
N THR A 510 -16.69 -32.43 1.80
CA THR A 510 -16.35 -32.66 0.40
C THR A 510 -16.46 -31.35 -0.39
N THR A 511 -15.70 -31.19 -1.47
CA THR A 511 -15.91 -30.12 -2.46
C THR A 511 -16.83 -30.56 -3.60
N CYS A 512 -17.32 -31.80 -3.55
CA CYS A 512 -18.22 -32.39 -4.53
C CYS A 512 -19.67 -32.05 -4.22
N ASP A 513 -20.40 -31.50 -5.19
CA ASP A 513 -21.79 -31.09 -5.06
C ASP A 513 -22.80 -32.22 -5.29
N PHE A 514 -22.37 -33.30 -5.96
CA PHE A 514 -23.13 -34.54 -6.18
C PHE A 514 -23.67 -35.15 -4.88
N GLU A 515 -24.82 -35.84 -5.01
CA GLU A 515 -25.51 -36.54 -3.92
C GLU A 515 -24.67 -37.66 -3.32
N GLU A 516 -24.00 -38.43 -4.18
CA GLU A 516 -22.91 -39.33 -3.78
C GLU A 516 -21.57 -38.70 -4.18
N PRO A 517 -20.84 -38.08 -3.24
CA PRO A 517 -19.62 -37.38 -3.58
C PRO A 517 -18.51 -38.38 -3.93
N HIS A 518 -17.77 -38.09 -5.00
CA HIS A 518 -16.63 -38.89 -5.46
C HIS A 518 -15.58 -39.10 -4.35
N TYR A 519 -15.45 -38.13 -3.45
CA TYR A 519 -14.68 -38.26 -2.24
C TYR A 519 -15.38 -37.59 -1.07
N LYS A 520 -15.19 -38.10 0.14
CA LYS A 520 -15.68 -37.49 1.38
C LYS A 520 -14.69 -37.76 2.50
N VAL A 521 -14.41 -36.75 3.31
CA VAL A 521 -13.65 -36.91 4.55
C VAL A 521 -14.67 -37.08 5.66
N VAL A 522 -14.92 -38.32 6.06
CA VAL A 522 -15.86 -38.67 7.13
C VAL A 522 -15.14 -38.54 8.46
N ALA A 523 -15.71 -37.87 9.45
CA ALA A 523 -15.09 -37.72 10.76
C ALA A 523 -16.13 -37.77 11.87
N ALA A 524 -15.70 -38.26 13.04
CA ALA A 524 -16.57 -38.29 14.21
C ALA A 524 -16.96 -36.88 14.67
N ARG A 525 -16.02 -35.93 14.52
CA ARG A 525 -16.20 -34.51 14.84
C ARG A 525 -15.48 -33.64 13.83
N ILE A 526 -16.17 -32.67 13.26
CA ILE A 526 -15.57 -31.62 12.43
C ILE A 526 -15.83 -30.27 13.10
N THR A 527 -14.74 -29.60 13.49
CA THR A 527 -14.78 -28.23 14.01
C THR A 527 -14.44 -27.27 12.88
N VAL A 528 -15.38 -26.39 12.54
CA VAL A 528 -15.17 -25.32 11.57
C VAL A 528 -14.92 -24.03 12.32
N LEU A 529 -13.70 -23.49 12.21
CA LEU A 529 -13.39 -22.12 12.60
C LEU A 529 -13.67 -21.20 11.41
N GLU A 530 -14.65 -20.32 11.56
CA GLU A 530 -15.07 -19.43 10.48
C GLU A 530 -13.88 -18.64 9.90
N ASN A 531 -13.78 -18.60 8.57
CA ASN A 531 -12.74 -17.90 7.80
C ASN A 531 -11.29 -18.30 8.12
N LYS A 532 -11.04 -19.40 8.85
CA LYS A 532 -9.69 -19.84 9.22
C LYS A 532 -9.39 -21.28 8.85
N TYR A 533 -10.01 -22.25 9.50
CA TYR A 533 -9.67 -23.67 9.37
C TYR A 533 -10.89 -24.58 9.51
N ILE A 534 -10.88 -25.70 8.79
CA ILE A 534 -11.75 -26.85 9.06
C ILE A 534 -10.87 -27.95 9.65
N ILE A 535 -11.23 -28.43 10.84
CA ILE A 535 -10.49 -29.44 11.60
C ILE A 535 -11.40 -30.66 11.78
N ALA A 536 -11.07 -31.77 11.13
CA ALA A 536 -11.80 -33.02 11.24
C ALA A 536 -11.00 -34.01 12.10
N GLN A 537 -11.57 -34.47 13.22
CA GLN A 537 -10.93 -35.37 14.18
C GLN A 537 -11.39 -36.81 13.97
N ASN A 538 -10.47 -37.76 14.08
CA ASN A 538 -10.71 -39.18 13.76
C ASN A 538 -11.37 -39.32 12.38
N ALA A 539 -10.76 -38.65 11.41
CA ALA A 539 -11.27 -38.57 10.06
C ALA A 539 -10.79 -39.74 9.20
N PHE A 540 -11.56 -40.10 8.18
CA PHE A 540 -11.23 -41.09 7.17
C PHE A 540 -11.53 -40.49 5.81
N LEU A 541 -10.55 -40.52 4.91
CA LEU A 541 -10.80 -40.17 3.52
C LEU A 541 -11.42 -41.37 2.82
N PHE A 542 -12.63 -41.19 2.32
CA PHE A 542 -13.30 -42.10 1.40
C PHE A 542 -13.20 -41.56 -0.01
N VAL A 543 -12.89 -42.43 -0.96
CA VAL A 543 -12.97 -42.14 -2.40
C VAL A 543 -13.79 -43.26 -3.04
N PHE A 544 -14.85 -42.92 -3.78
CA PHE A 544 -15.86 -43.87 -4.27
C PHE A 544 -16.37 -44.83 -3.17
N ASN A 545 -16.60 -44.30 -1.97
CA ASN A 545 -17.05 -45.06 -0.81
C ASN A 545 -16.07 -46.15 -0.31
N VAL A 546 -14.83 -46.17 -0.81
CA VAL A 546 -13.75 -47.00 -0.30
C VAL A 546 -12.92 -46.18 0.71
N PRO A 547 -12.77 -46.63 1.97
CA PRO A 547 -11.89 -45.96 2.93
C PRO A 547 -10.44 -46.17 2.51
N LEU A 548 -9.74 -45.08 2.18
CA LEU A 548 -8.34 -45.16 1.75
C LEU A 548 -7.37 -45.00 2.91
N PHE A 549 -7.57 -43.99 3.77
CA PHE A 549 -6.60 -43.67 4.81
C PHE A 549 -7.24 -43.03 6.05
N PRO A 550 -6.85 -43.44 7.27
CA PRO A 550 -7.23 -42.79 8.52
C PRO A 550 -6.39 -41.55 8.81
N TYR A 551 -7.04 -40.44 9.16
CA TYR A 551 -6.43 -39.20 9.61
C TYR A 551 -6.80 -38.98 11.08
N PRO A 552 -5.84 -38.98 12.02
CA PRO A 552 -6.12 -38.65 13.41
C PRO A 552 -6.71 -37.24 13.54
N ILE A 553 -6.12 -36.29 12.79
CA ILE A 553 -6.61 -34.93 12.63
C ILE A 553 -6.37 -34.53 11.18
N PHE A 554 -7.41 -34.08 10.50
CA PHE A 554 -7.35 -33.49 9.16
C PHE A 554 -7.61 -32.00 9.29
N VAL A 555 -6.65 -31.16 8.89
CA VAL A 555 -6.78 -29.70 8.91
C VAL A 555 -6.71 -29.17 7.50
N THR A 556 -7.67 -28.34 7.10
CA THR A 556 -7.58 -27.55 5.87
C THR A 556 -7.80 -26.07 6.17
N ALA A 557 -7.03 -25.20 5.54
CA ALA A 557 -7.16 -23.75 5.70
C ALA A 557 -8.26 -23.22 4.80
N LEU A 558 -9.12 -22.36 5.35
CA LEU A 558 -10.07 -21.54 4.59
C LEU A 558 -9.40 -20.27 4.05
N GLU A 559 -8.29 -19.83 4.67
CA GLU A 559 -7.45 -18.71 4.24
C GLU A 559 -5.97 -18.96 4.62
N GLY A 560 -5.03 -18.72 3.68
CA GLY A 560 -3.59 -18.89 3.91
C GLY A 560 -3.06 -20.34 3.83
N LYS A 561 -1.84 -20.58 4.32
CA LYS A 561 -1.24 -21.93 4.39
C LYS A 561 -1.73 -22.69 5.64
N PRO A 562 -1.87 -24.02 5.57
CA PRO A 562 -2.19 -24.82 6.75
C PRO A 562 -1.06 -24.69 7.80
N PRO A 563 -1.39 -24.65 9.11
CA PRO A 563 -0.40 -24.51 10.19
C PRO A 563 0.43 -25.78 10.41
N TYR A 564 -0.04 -26.92 9.86
CA TYR A 564 0.58 -28.23 9.96
C TYR A 564 0.54 -28.91 8.59
N ALA A 565 1.74 -29.17 8.08
CA ALA A 565 2.14 -29.99 6.95
C ALA A 565 2.62 -31.39 7.36
N PHE A 566 2.06 -32.49 6.85
CA PHE A 566 2.71 -33.79 6.99
C PHE A 566 2.70 -34.57 5.68
N SER A 567 3.77 -35.31 5.43
CA SER A 567 3.83 -36.27 4.34
C SER A 567 4.60 -37.52 4.76
N ILE A 568 4.08 -38.68 4.35
CA ILE A 568 4.76 -39.96 4.50
C ILE A 568 5.25 -40.38 3.13
N VAL A 569 6.51 -40.74 3.05
CA VAL A 569 7.14 -41.39 1.91
C VAL A 569 7.49 -42.80 2.33
N PHE A 570 6.75 -43.77 1.82
CA PHE A 570 7.04 -45.19 1.95
C PHE A 570 7.97 -45.58 0.81
N GLY A 571 9.23 -45.93 1.06
CA GLY A 571 10.18 -46.37 0.04
C GLY A 571 11.11 -47.45 0.55
N LYS A 572 12.39 -47.43 0.13
CA LYS A 572 13.44 -48.28 0.73
C LYS A 572 13.64 -48.02 2.23
N GLU A 573 13.31 -46.81 2.68
CA GLU A 573 13.23 -46.41 4.08
C GLU A 573 11.89 -45.70 4.33
N LEU A 574 11.42 -45.71 5.58
CA LEU A 574 10.25 -44.94 5.99
C LEU A 574 10.64 -43.46 6.17
N GLY A 575 10.31 -42.65 5.16
CA GLY A 575 10.46 -41.21 5.17
C GLY A 575 9.23 -40.55 5.81
N VAL A 576 9.39 -39.80 6.89
CA VAL A 576 8.34 -38.95 7.47
C VAL A 576 8.84 -37.53 7.42
N ASN A 577 8.13 -36.67 6.69
CA ASN A 577 8.38 -35.23 6.70
C ASN A 577 7.22 -34.53 7.41
N GLN A 578 7.56 -33.74 8.43
CA GLN A 578 6.64 -32.92 9.20
C GLN A 578 7.06 -31.46 9.06
N SER A 579 6.12 -30.59 8.72
CA SER A 579 6.30 -29.16 8.65
C SER A 579 5.34 -28.49 9.62
N PHE A 580 5.88 -27.68 10.52
CA PHE A 580 5.11 -26.92 11.50
C PHE A 580 5.29 -25.44 11.20
N THR A 581 4.19 -24.74 10.98
CA THR A 581 4.20 -23.28 10.87
C THR A 581 3.47 -22.69 12.06
N PHE A 582 4.22 -22.00 12.91
CA PHE A 582 3.65 -21.31 14.08
C PHE A 582 4.14 -19.87 14.15
N LYS A 583 3.29 -19.00 14.69
CA LYS A 583 3.62 -17.59 14.91
C LYS A 583 3.84 -17.37 16.40
N VAL A 584 5.00 -16.82 16.76
CA VAL A 584 5.36 -16.38 18.11
C VAL A 584 5.71 -14.90 17.99
N ASP A 585 4.77 -14.00 18.32
CA ASP A 585 4.92 -12.55 18.11
C ASP A 585 6.30 -12.04 18.59
N PRO A 586 7.17 -11.49 17.71
CA PRO A 586 6.93 -11.03 16.32
C PRO A 586 7.39 -11.98 15.18
N TRP A 587 7.76 -13.22 15.48
CA TRP A 587 8.37 -14.17 14.54
C TRP A 587 7.37 -15.17 13.96
N ALA A 588 7.52 -15.46 12.67
CA ALA A 588 6.97 -16.66 12.05
C ALA A 588 8.07 -17.72 12.01
N VAL A 589 7.78 -18.88 12.59
CA VAL A 589 8.68 -20.02 12.64
C VAL A 589 8.12 -21.12 11.77
N GLU A 590 8.95 -21.59 10.84
CA GLU A 590 8.72 -22.75 10.00
C GLU A 590 9.75 -23.81 10.41
N LEU A 591 9.26 -24.97 10.86
CA LEU A 591 10.07 -26.10 11.30
C LEU A 591 9.77 -27.28 10.41
N ASP A 592 10.74 -27.71 9.62
CA ASP A 592 10.68 -28.90 8.79
C ASP A 592 11.55 -30.00 9.42
N LEU A 593 10.92 -31.13 9.74
CA LEU A 593 11.54 -32.31 10.32
C LEU A 593 11.42 -33.46 9.32
N SER A 594 12.54 -34.08 8.92
CA SER A 594 12.53 -35.34 8.16
C SER A 594 13.09 -36.50 8.98
N SER A 595 12.52 -37.69 8.81
CA SER A 595 13.04 -38.94 9.40
C SER A 595 14.41 -39.35 8.84
N SER A 596 14.80 -38.82 7.68
CA SER A 596 16.13 -38.99 7.08
C SER A 596 17.23 -38.12 7.72
N GLY A 597 16.93 -37.48 8.86
CA GLY A 597 17.91 -36.70 9.63
C GLY A 597 18.09 -35.25 9.15
N ASN A 598 17.21 -34.75 8.28
CA ASN A 598 17.24 -33.34 7.87
C ASN A 598 16.25 -32.56 8.74
N VAL A 599 16.79 -31.81 9.69
CA VAL A 599 16.04 -30.78 10.45
C VAL A 599 16.35 -29.44 9.82
N GLU A 600 15.33 -28.75 9.30
CA GLU A 600 15.42 -27.37 8.89
C GLU A 600 14.51 -26.51 9.80
N LEU A 601 15.09 -25.50 10.42
CA LEU A 601 14.37 -24.54 11.23
C LEU A 601 14.61 -23.16 10.63
N ASN A 602 13.54 -22.46 10.29
CA ASN A 602 13.59 -21.11 9.76
C ASN A 602 12.63 -20.21 10.53
N ALA A 603 13.18 -19.41 11.42
CA ALA A 603 12.46 -18.37 12.12
C ALA A 603 12.76 -17.01 11.46
N ARG A 604 11.72 -16.22 11.18
CA ARG A 604 11.86 -14.90 10.57
C ARG A 604 10.91 -13.88 11.19
N ASP A 605 11.37 -12.64 11.25
CA ASP A 605 10.55 -11.50 11.64
C ASP A 605 9.52 -11.16 10.55
N VAL A 606 8.25 -11.12 10.92
CA VAL A 606 7.13 -10.83 9.99
C VAL A 606 6.94 -9.32 9.81
N THR A 607 7.39 -8.51 10.76
CA THR A 607 7.09 -7.07 10.85
C THR A 607 8.14 -6.18 10.19
N GLU A 608 9.42 -6.57 10.22
CA GLU A 608 10.54 -5.76 9.70
C GLU A 608 11.19 -6.32 8.42
N GLY A 609 10.39 -6.91 7.51
CA GLY A 609 10.86 -7.28 6.17
C GLY A 609 12.01 -8.29 6.13
N SER A 610 12.02 -9.28 7.04
CA SER A 610 13.04 -10.34 7.19
C SER A 610 14.43 -9.91 7.72
N LYS A 611 14.56 -8.72 8.31
CA LYS A 611 15.82 -8.24 8.90
C LYS A 611 16.39 -9.16 9.99
N ASN A 612 15.52 -9.75 10.80
CA ASN A 612 15.92 -10.76 11.78
C ASN A 612 15.51 -12.15 11.30
N ARG A 613 16.46 -13.08 11.32
CA ARG A 613 16.24 -14.48 10.96
C ARG A 613 17.10 -15.42 11.78
N ILE A 614 16.57 -16.59 12.11
CA ILE A 614 17.35 -17.74 12.57
C ILE A 614 17.10 -18.87 11.59
N LEU A 615 18.16 -19.39 10.99
CA LEU A 615 18.15 -20.50 10.07
C LEU A 615 19.07 -21.60 10.62
N PHE A 616 18.53 -22.79 10.78
CA PHE A 616 19.30 -24.01 10.92
C PHE A 616 18.91 -24.93 9.79
N SER A 617 19.88 -25.50 9.10
CA SER A 617 19.65 -26.54 8.10
C SER A 617 20.65 -27.65 8.35
N GLY A 618 20.15 -28.81 8.80
CA GLY A 618 20.92 -30.03 8.94
C GLY A 618 21.46 -30.53 7.60
N SER A 619 20.68 -30.37 6.53
CA SER A 619 21.07 -30.79 5.17
C SER A 619 22.25 -29.97 4.63
N LYS A 620 22.18 -28.64 4.77
CA LYS A 620 23.25 -27.72 4.35
C LYS A 620 24.36 -27.61 5.38
N LYS A 621 24.17 -28.17 6.57
CA LYS A 621 25.07 -28.04 7.72
C LYS A 621 25.37 -26.57 8.05
N VAL A 622 24.34 -25.72 8.02
CA VAL A 622 24.48 -24.27 8.28
C VAL A 622 23.63 -23.88 9.48
N LEU A 623 24.24 -23.14 10.40
CA LEU A 623 23.56 -22.40 11.45
C LEU A 623 23.78 -20.91 11.20
N GLU A 624 22.72 -20.14 11.01
CA GLU A 624 22.78 -18.71 10.83
C GLU A 624 21.77 -18.02 11.74
N PHE A 625 22.20 -17.01 12.48
CA PHE A 625 21.30 -16.10 13.16
C PHE A 625 21.69 -14.67 12.84
N THR A 626 20.72 -13.92 12.33
CA THR A 626 20.79 -12.49 12.07
C THR A 626 19.82 -11.84 13.05
N ILE A 627 20.35 -11.24 14.09
CA ILE A 627 19.60 -10.47 15.09
C ILE A 627 20.30 -9.12 15.17
N LEU A 628 19.80 -8.14 14.40
CA LEU A 628 20.49 -6.87 14.24
C LEU A 628 20.78 -6.23 15.60
N PRO A 629 22.02 -5.75 15.82
CA PRO A 629 23.09 -5.53 14.83
C PRO A 629 23.97 -6.75 14.49
N LEU A 630 23.78 -7.89 15.14
CA LEU A 630 24.63 -9.07 14.99
C LEU A 630 24.14 -10.00 13.88
N THR A 631 25.05 -10.37 12.99
CA THR A 631 24.91 -11.46 12.04
C THR A 631 25.95 -12.51 12.36
N TYR A 632 25.53 -13.76 12.47
CA TYR A 632 26.43 -14.89 12.69
C TYR A 632 26.02 -16.03 11.77
N ARG A 633 26.98 -16.64 11.10
CA ARG A 633 26.80 -17.83 10.26
C ARG A 633 27.94 -18.79 10.51
N HIS A 634 27.60 -20.04 10.81
CA HIS A 634 28.55 -21.12 11.02
C HIS A 634 28.21 -22.27 10.10
N ILE A 635 29.21 -22.75 9.37
CA ILE A 635 29.10 -23.91 8.50
C ILE A 635 29.72 -25.10 9.23
N LEU A 636 28.87 -26.02 9.69
CA LEU A 636 29.23 -27.14 10.58
C LEU A 636 30.18 -28.16 9.94
N ASN A 637 30.31 -28.22 8.60
CA ASN A 637 31.22 -29.16 7.93
C ASN A 637 32.65 -28.63 7.79
N THR A 638 32.82 -27.33 7.51
CA THR A 638 34.12 -26.69 7.31
C THR A 638 34.61 -26.00 8.57
N GLY A 639 33.75 -25.78 9.57
CA GLY A 639 34.03 -24.93 10.72
C GLY A 639 34.06 -23.44 10.38
N ALA A 640 33.74 -23.07 9.13
CA ALA A 640 33.81 -21.69 8.68
C ALA A 640 32.77 -20.85 9.40
N THR A 641 33.22 -19.76 10.01
CA THR A 641 32.43 -18.87 10.84
C THR A 641 32.52 -17.45 10.33
N TYR A 642 31.38 -16.89 9.95
CA TYR A 642 31.23 -15.49 9.62
C TYR A 642 30.46 -14.80 10.73
N PHE A 643 30.95 -13.66 11.21
CA PHE A 643 30.19 -12.80 12.08
C PHE A 643 30.34 -11.34 11.68
N LYS A 644 29.29 -10.56 11.91
CA LYS A 644 29.27 -9.13 11.68
C LYS A 644 28.44 -8.45 12.74
N ILE A 645 29.01 -7.47 13.43
CA ILE A 645 28.29 -6.56 14.32
C ILE A 645 28.22 -5.24 13.57
N ASP A 646 27.04 -4.82 13.15
CA ASP A 646 26.83 -3.59 12.37
C ASP A 646 26.46 -2.38 13.26
N GLY A 647 26.97 -1.20 12.96
CA GLY A 647 26.66 0.00 13.72
C GLY A 647 27.50 1.21 13.29
N PRO A 648 27.50 2.30 14.08
CA PRO A 648 28.43 3.42 13.90
C PRO A 648 29.90 2.95 13.93
N ALA A 649 30.16 1.91 14.72
CA ALA A 649 31.30 1.02 14.57
C ALA A 649 30.79 -0.34 14.11
N TYR A 650 31.48 -0.97 13.17
CA TYR A 650 31.20 -2.33 12.75
C TYR A 650 32.42 -3.21 12.93
N LEU A 651 32.19 -4.46 13.31
CA LEU A 651 33.20 -5.50 13.41
C LEU A 651 32.74 -6.67 12.55
N GLU A 652 33.55 -7.04 11.56
CA GLU A 652 33.30 -8.16 10.67
C GLU A 652 34.45 -9.15 10.83
N GLY A 653 34.12 -10.43 10.98
CA GLY A 653 35.08 -11.52 11.07
C GLY A 653 34.66 -12.64 10.14
N ASN A 654 35.62 -13.14 9.37
CA ASN A 654 35.43 -14.29 8.51
C ASN A 654 36.55 -15.29 8.80
N TYR A 655 36.20 -16.37 9.48
CA TYR A 655 37.10 -17.43 9.88
C TYR A 655 36.82 -18.65 9.00
N VAL A 656 37.79 -19.10 8.21
CA VAL A 656 37.67 -20.32 7.38
C VAL A 656 38.56 -21.43 7.93
N SER A 657 39.78 -21.11 8.36
CA SER A 657 40.73 -22.01 9.03
C SER A 657 41.75 -21.20 9.85
N ASP A 658 42.61 -21.87 10.63
CA ASP A 658 43.68 -21.24 11.41
C ASP A 658 44.63 -20.37 10.56
N THR A 659 44.75 -20.68 9.27
CA THR A 659 45.61 -19.99 8.30
C THR A 659 44.84 -19.10 7.32
N ASN A 660 43.51 -19.02 7.48
CA ASN A 660 42.62 -18.28 6.59
C ASN A 660 41.49 -17.65 7.40
N PHE A 661 41.82 -16.56 8.09
CA PHE A 661 40.85 -15.72 8.75
C PHE A 661 41.12 -14.24 8.48
N GLN A 662 40.04 -13.46 8.51
CA GLN A 662 40.08 -12.03 8.30
C GLN A 662 39.21 -11.34 9.35
N TYR A 663 39.75 -10.29 9.96
CA TYR A 663 38.98 -9.38 10.81
C TYR A 663 38.98 -7.99 10.21
N LYS A 664 37.85 -7.31 10.28
CA LYS A 664 37.66 -5.96 9.78
C LYS A 664 36.89 -5.16 10.81
N LEU A 665 37.59 -4.25 11.46
CA LEU A 665 37.01 -3.25 12.33
C LEU A 665 36.84 -1.97 11.52
N GLY A 666 35.68 -1.33 11.54
CA GLY A 666 35.52 -0.05 10.88
C GLY A 666 34.50 0.85 11.57
N LEU A 667 34.52 2.11 11.19
CA LEU A 667 33.52 3.09 11.58
C LEU A 667 32.75 3.51 10.33
N ASN A 668 31.49 3.88 10.49
CA ASN A 668 30.66 4.37 9.40
C ASN A 668 30.06 5.71 9.81
N PHE A 669 30.71 6.80 9.38
CA PHE A 669 30.20 8.14 9.54
C PHE A 669 29.55 8.57 8.22
N SER A 670 28.27 8.92 8.26
CA SER A 670 27.61 9.58 7.13
C SER A 670 26.79 10.75 7.63
N SER A 671 26.71 11.81 6.83
CA SER A 671 25.76 12.89 7.10
C SER A 671 24.32 12.37 6.94
N PRO A 672 23.33 12.99 7.61
CA PRO A 672 21.93 12.54 7.53
C PRO A 672 21.34 12.50 6.10
N ASP A 673 21.89 13.31 5.18
CA ASP A 673 21.54 13.37 3.77
C ASP A 673 22.39 12.43 2.88
N GLY A 674 23.33 11.68 3.47
CA GLY A 674 24.19 10.71 2.79
C GLY A 674 25.24 11.30 1.84
N ARG A 675 25.36 12.64 1.78
CA ARG A 675 26.25 13.34 0.85
C ARG A 675 27.70 13.33 1.29
N LEU A 676 27.96 13.43 2.59
CA LEU A 676 29.28 13.29 3.18
C LEU A 676 29.39 11.92 3.84
N TYR A 677 30.45 11.19 3.55
CA TYR A 677 30.72 9.92 4.23
C TYR A 677 32.20 9.78 4.57
N LEU A 678 32.47 9.05 5.64
CA LEU A 678 33.80 8.69 6.11
C LEU A 678 33.74 7.30 6.76
N THR A 679 34.42 6.34 6.14
CA THR A 679 34.46 4.95 6.54
C THR A 679 35.90 4.51 6.79
N PRO A 680 36.49 4.83 7.96
CA PRO A 680 37.75 4.23 8.35
C PRO A 680 37.54 2.76 8.67
N SER A 681 38.46 1.90 8.25
CA SER A 681 38.47 0.48 8.56
C SER A 681 39.89 -0.05 8.69
N LEU A 682 40.13 -0.83 9.73
CA LEU A 682 41.32 -1.64 9.92
C LEU A 682 40.96 -3.09 9.59
N ILE A 683 41.67 -3.67 8.63
CA ILE A 683 41.53 -5.04 8.20
C ILE A 683 42.79 -5.80 8.59
N TYR A 684 42.65 -6.96 9.19
CA TYR A 684 43.72 -7.93 9.34
C TYR A 684 43.36 -9.18 8.54
N ASP A 685 44.25 -9.58 7.63
CA ASP A 685 44.12 -10.80 6.83
C ASP A 685 45.29 -11.73 7.17
N GLU A 686 45.01 -12.84 7.84
CA GLU A 686 46.01 -13.83 8.24
C GLU A 686 46.63 -14.53 7.02
N ARG A 687 45.84 -14.79 5.97
CA ARG A 687 46.32 -15.51 4.77
C ARG A 687 47.43 -14.71 4.09
N ALA A 688 47.28 -13.39 4.06
CA ALA A 688 48.27 -12.48 3.52
C ALA A 688 49.28 -11.98 4.58
N ARG A 689 49.07 -12.31 5.86
CA ARG A 689 49.78 -11.76 7.03
C ARG A 689 49.86 -10.23 7.02
N ASN A 690 48.79 -9.58 6.55
CA ASN A 690 48.77 -8.15 6.28
C ASN A 690 47.71 -7.44 7.10
N SER A 691 48.11 -6.34 7.74
CA SER A 691 47.22 -5.35 8.32
C SER A 691 47.04 -4.21 7.32
N THR A 692 45.79 -3.88 6.98
CA THR A 692 45.41 -2.78 6.09
C THR A 692 44.54 -1.78 6.82
N LEU A 693 45.05 -0.57 7.02
CA LEU A 693 44.27 0.59 7.44
C LEU A 693 43.74 1.29 6.19
N SER A 694 42.42 1.37 6.03
CA SER A 694 41.76 2.08 4.94
C SER A 694 40.93 3.21 5.52
N LEU A 695 41.16 4.44 5.10
CA LEU A 695 40.33 5.60 5.38
C LEU A 695 39.72 6.06 4.06
N THR A 696 38.43 5.76 3.85
CA THR A 696 37.73 6.21 2.65
C THR A 696 36.69 7.23 3.05
N GLY A 697 36.69 8.40 2.44
CA GLY A 697 35.66 9.41 2.68
C GLY A 697 35.50 10.33 1.47
N GLY A 698 34.37 11.00 1.38
CA GLY A 698 34.08 11.80 0.20
C GLY A 698 32.77 12.54 0.27
N LEU A 699 32.55 13.33 -0.76
CA LEU A 699 31.38 14.17 -0.94
C LEU A 699 30.70 13.85 -2.28
N LYS A 700 29.40 13.56 -2.26
CA LYS A 700 28.62 13.11 -3.42
C LYS A 700 27.44 14.03 -3.72
N GLY A 701 27.17 14.23 -5.02
CA GLY A 701 25.89 14.77 -5.52
C GLY A 701 25.61 16.23 -5.15
N LEU A 702 26.56 17.15 -5.40
CA LEU A 702 26.29 18.58 -5.31
C LEU A 702 26.00 19.14 -6.72
N SER A 703 24.87 19.82 -6.86
CA SER A 703 24.54 20.59 -8.07
C SER A 703 24.09 21.98 -7.69
N PHE A 704 24.55 22.97 -8.44
CA PHE A 704 24.18 24.37 -8.27
C PHE A 704 23.76 24.93 -9.64
N SER A 705 22.59 25.55 -9.69
CA SER A 705 22.15 26.32 -10.85
C SER A 705 22.72 27.74 -10.74
N LEU A 706 23.58 28.10 -11.68
CA LEU A 706 24.07 29.46 -11.86
C LEU A 706 23.09 30.26 -12.73
N PRO A 707 23.14 31.60 -12.72
CA PRO A 707 22.36 32.42 -13.67
C PRO A 707 22.63 32.01 -15.13
N LEU A 708 21.62 32.20 -16.01
CA LEU A 708 21.65 31.89 -17.46
C LEU A 708 21.62 30.39 -17.84
N ASP A 709 20.83 29.56 -17.15
CA ASP A 709 20.70 28.11 -17.40
C ASP A 709 22.02 27.32 -17.37
N ASN A 710 23.00 27.83 -16.62
CA ASN A 710 24.28 27.18 -16.40
C ASN A 710 24.15 26.21 -15.23
N THR A 711 24.54 24.95 -15.43
CA THR A 711 24.55 23.94 -14.36
C THR A 711 25.98 23.56 -14.03
N PHE A 712 26.39 23.83 -12.79
CA PHE A 712 27.62 23.29 -12.23
C PHE A 712 27.30 22.09 -11.34
N SER A 713 27.95 20.97 -11.57
CA SER A 713 27.74 19.73 -10.82
C SER A 713 29.06 19.11 -10.39
N ILE A 714 29.12 18.72 -9.13
CA ILE A 714 30.15 17.88 -8.53
C ILE A 714 29.51 16.51 -8.33
N SER A 715 29.89 15.54 -9.17
CA SER A 715 29.34 14.20 -9.08
C SER A 715 29.89 13.46 -7.86
N SER A 716 31.21 13.49 -7.69
CA SER A 716 31.89 13.00 -6.49
C SER A 716 33.28 13.59 -6.31
N ILE A 717 33.66 13.71 -5.05
CA ILE A 717 35.04 13.91 -4.60
C ILE A 717 35.30 12.78 -3.61
N ASP A 718 36.11 11.81 -4.01
CA ASP A 718 36.38 10.61 -3.22
C ASP A 718 37.86 10.59 -2.84
N ILE A 719 38.12 10.53 -1.54
CA ILE A 719 39.45 10.46 -0.95
C ILE A 719 39.58 9.10 -0.28
N SER A 720 40.54 8.30 -0.71
CA SER A 720 40.89 7.05 -0.09
C SER A 720 42.37 7.03 0.29
N PHE A 721 42.62 6.74 1.55
CA PHE A 721 43.95 6.47 2.07
C PHE A 721 43.99 5.02 2.48
N ARG A 722 45.03 4.30 2.07
CA ARG A 722 45.27 2.91 2.43
C ARG A 722 46.70 2.76 2.91
N ALA A 723 46.91 2.40 4.16
CA ALA A 723 48.22 1.99 4.66
C ALA A 723 48.21 0.48 4.89
N GLN A 724 49.25 -0.21 4.45
CA GLN A 724 49.40 -1.65 4.63
C GLN A 724 50.74 -1.97 5.29
N THR A 725 50.74 -2.86 6.27
CA THR A 725 51.95 -3.40 6.90
C THR A 725 51.84 -4.91 7.04
N GLU A 726 52.99 -5.58 7.07
CA GLU A 726 53.06 -6.99 7.45
C GLU A 726 52.97 -7.14 8.97
N GLY A 727 52.26 -8.17 9.44
CA GLY A 727 52.15 -8.53 10.85
C GLY A 727 50.89 -8.03 11.54
N TYR A 728 50.73 -8.47 12.80
CA TYR A 728 49.57 -8.16 13.63
C TYR A 728 49.57 -6.68 14.06
N PRO A 729 48.42 -5.99 14.17
CA PRO A 729 48.35 -4.55 14.47
C PRO A 729 49.08 -4.09 15.74
N GLY A 730 49.37 -5.00 16.68
CA GLY A 730 50.08 -4.73 17.94
C GLY A 730 51.61 -4.72 17.86
N PHE A 731 52.22 -5.18 16.76
CA PHE A 731 53.67 -5.17 16.56
C PHE A 731 54.06 -4.01 15.63
N LEU A 732 54.21 -2.82 16.21
CA LEU A 732 54.56 -1.56 15.52
C LEU A 732 56.07 -1.47 15.11
N GLY A 733 56.64 -2.55 14.60
CA GLY A 733 58.07 -2.64 14.27
C GLY A 733 58.44 -2.60 12.78
N LYS A 734 57.46 -2.66 11.87
CA LYS A 734 57.68 -2.67 10.40
C LYS A 734 57.14 -1.41 9.73
N GLU A 735 57.77 -1.01 8.64
CA GLU A 735 57.36 0.16 7.84
C GLU A 735 56.01 -0.07 7.16
N TRP A 736 55.14 0.93 7.22
CA TRP A 736 53.84 0.92 6.57
C TRP A 736 53.97 1.42 5.13
N ASN A 737 53.56 0.59 4.17
CA ASN A 737 53.38 1.02 2.79
C ASN A 737 52.08 1.81 2.67
N THR A 738 52.21 3.14 2.59
CA THR A 738 51.07 4.03 2.40
C THR A 738 50.78 4.25 0.92
N ALA A 739 49.54 3.99 0.53
CA ALA A 739 48.95 4.34 -0.74
C ALA A 739 47.85 5.40 -0.51
N PHE A 740 48.04 6.59 -1.06
CA PHE A 740 47.01 7.63 -1.08
C PHE A 740 46.39 7.68 -2.48
N GLN A 741 45.07 7.75 -2.56
CA GLN A 741 44.34 7.92 -3.80
C GLN A 741 43.23 8.96 -3.60
N ASN A 742 43.27 10.04 -4.36
CA ASN A 742 42.21 11.04 -4.44
C ASN A 742 41.66 11.04 -5.86
N SER A 743 40.34 11.03 -6.02
CA SER A 743 39.68 11.19 -7.31
C SER A 743 38.59 12.23 -7.22
N TYR A 744 38.55 13.12 -8.22
CA TYR A 744 37.53 14.15 -8.35
C TYR A 744 36.92 14.10 -9.76
N ASN A 745 35.63 14.41 -9.83
CA ASN A 745 34.93 14.60 -11.10
C ASN A 745 34.02 15.83 -11.01
N LEU A 746 34.37 16.85 -11.80
CA LEU A 746 33.74 18.16 -11.84
C LEU A 746 33.22 18.39 -13.26
N ALA A 747 31.95 18.75 -13.39
CA ALA A 747 31.33 19.02 -14.69
C ALA A 747 30.55 20.34 -14.66
N LEU A 748 30.80 21.15 -15.68
CA LEU A 748 30.11 22.41 -15.96
C LEU A 748 29.52 22.34 -17.38
N SER A 749 28.25 22.69 -17.52
CA SER A 749 27.60 22.74 -18.84
C SER A 749 26.64 23.91 -18.96
N SER A 750 26.50 24.40 -20.20
CA SER A 750 25.58 25.47 -20.58
C SER A 750 24.82 25.06 -21.84
N LYS A 751 23.49 25.00 -21.75
CA LYS A 751 22.64 24.75 -22.92
C LYS A 751 22.56 25.97 -23.84
N LEU A 752 22.54 27.19 -23.27
CA LEU A 752 22.45 28.43 -24.03
C LEU A 752 23.64 28.62 -24.98
N LEU A 753 24.85 28.26 -24.52
CA LEU A 753 26.09 28.44 -25.27
C LEU A 753 26.58 27.16 -25.97
N ASN A 754 25.81 26.05 -25.94
CA ASN A 754 26.23 24.73 -26.42
C ASN A 754 27.66 24.35 -25.97
N PHE A 755 27.90 24.54 -24.67
CA PHE A 755 29.20 24.41 -24.04
C PHE A 755 29.20 23.33 -22.97
N SER A 756 30.27 22.54 -22.91
CA SER A 756 30.53 21.60 -21.82
C SER A 756 32.02 21.57 -21.46
N SER A 757 32.30 21.53 -20.16
CA SER A 757 33.64 21.35 -19.61
C SER A 757 33.60 20.32 -18.48
N SER A 758 34.48 19.35 -18.54
CA SER A 758 34.66 18.36 -17.48
C SER A 758 36.11 18.31 -17.06
N LEU A 759 36.31 18.37 -15.75
CA LEU A 759 37.61 18.22 -15.12
C LEU A 759 37.54 16.97 -14.24
N GLN A 760 38.26 15.94 -14.67
CA GLN A 760 38.41 14.71 -13.92
C GLN A 760 39.88 14.50 -13.60
N GLY A 761 40.16 14.00 -12.41
CA GLY A 761 41.53 13.69 -12.05
C GLY A 761 41.59 12.64 -10.98
N ARG A 762 42.69 11.88 -11.03
CA ARG A 762 43.07 10.92 -10.02
C ARG A 762 44.52 11.19 -9.65
N PHE A 763 44.73 11.45 -8.38
CA PHE A 763 46.04 11.53 -7.78
C PHE A 763 46.26 10.26 -6.97
N GLN A 764 47.33 9.52 -7.24
CA GLN A 764 47.69 8.31 -6.51
C GLN A 764 49.19 8.30 -6.21
N ASN A 765 49.56 8.36 -4.92
CA ASN A 765 50.94 8.48 -4.46
C ASN A 765 51.70 9.65 -5.12
N GLU A 766 52.61 9.36 -6.04
CA GLU A 766 53.40 10.32 -6.83
C GLU A 766 52.95 10.38 -8.30
N SER A 767 51.76 9.86 -8.58
CA SER A 767 51.15 9.90 -9.90
C SER A 767 49.94 10.82 -9.92
N LEU A 768 49.96 11.84 -10.78
CA LEU A 768 48.80 12.69 -11.07
C LEU A 768 48.36 12.38 -12.50
N ASN A 769 47.15 11.86 -12.66
CA ASN A 769 46.50 11.80 -13.95
C ASN A 769 45.31 12.75 -13.93
N GLN A 770 45.42 13.86 -14.64
CA GLN A 770 44.38 14.87 -14.76
C GLN A 770 43.97 14.97 -16.22
N THR A 771 42.67 14.96 -16.48
CA THR A 771 42.09 15.21 -17.80
C THR A 771 41.12 16.38 -17.70
N LEU A 772 41.47 17.49 -18.34
CA LEU A 772 40.54 18.59 -18.62
C LEU A 772 40.03 18.42 -20.04
N SER A 773 38.72 18.27 -20.19
CA SER A 773 38.04 18.24 -21.49
C SER A 773 37.12 19.44 -21.60
N TYR A 774 37.30 20.25 -22.62
CA TYR A 774 36.50 21.43 -22.93
C TYR A 774 35.98 21.31 -24.37
N ASN A 775 34.67 21.42 -24.55
CA ASN A 775 34.03 21.35 -25.86
C ASN A 775 33.05 22.52 -26.02
N TYR A 776 33.20 23.25 -27.12
CA TYR A 776 32.35 24.36 -27.51
C TYR A 776 31.88 24.18 -28.96
N GLN A 777 30.59 24.39 -29.22
CA GLN A 777 30.00 24.24 -30.55
C GLN A 777 29.11 25.43 -30.91
N LEU A 778 29.36 26.05 -32.06
CA LEU A 778 28.58 27.16 -32.59
C LEU A 778 28.00 26.79 -33.98
N PRO A 779 26.73 26.36 -34.04
CA PRO A 779 26.05 26.09 -35.30
C PRO A 779 25.30 27.32 -35.82
N TRP A 780 25.45 27.60 -37.12
CA TRP A 780 24.69 28.58 -37.88
C TRP A 780 24.06 27.91 -39.10
N ASN A 781 22.75 27.71 -39.05
CA ASN A 781 22.00 27.11 -40.16
C ASN A 781 21.10 28.17 -40.79
N TYR A 782 21.18 28.31 -42.10
CA TYR A 782 20.40 29.26 -42.87
C TYR A 782 19.84 28.60 -44.14
N THR A 783 18.55 28.76 -44.39
CA THR A 783 17.86 28.16 -45.53
C THR A 783 17.08 29.25 -46.27
N ILE A 784 17.37 29.42 -47.57
CA ILE A 784 16.61 30.31 -48.46
C ILE A 784 16.20 29.50 -49.70
N GLY A 785 14.91 29.14 -49.78
CA GLY A 785 14.36 28.42 -50.93
C GLY A 785 15.13 27.12 -51.24
N PRO A 786 15.62 26.90 -52.48
CA PRO A 786 16.38 25.70 -52.86
C PRO A 786 17.82 25.67 -52.30
N PHE A 787 18.27 26.73 -51.61
CA PHE A 787 19.62 26.87 -51.06
C PHE A 787 19.61 26.65 -49.55
N SER A 788 20.48 25.75 -49.07
CA SER A 788 20.74 25.55 -47.64
C SER A 788 22.21 25.74 -47.34
N PHE A 789 22.52 26.57 -46.35
CA PHE A 789 23.86 26.84 -45.85
C PHE A 789 23.93 26.47 -44.36
N ALA A 790 24.89 25.64 -44.00
CA ALA A 790 25.16 25.26 -42.62
C ALA A 790 26.64 25.50 -42.33
N PHE A 791 26.91 26.38 -41.37
CA PHE A 791 28.24 26.56 -40.80
C PHE A 791 28.25 25.99 -39.40
N GLN A 792 29.21 25.12 -39.13
CA GLN A 792 29.44 24.58 -37.81
C GLN A 792 30.89 24.82 -37.43
N TYR A 793 31.08 25.59 -36.36
CA TYR A 793 32.35 25.71 -35.69
C TYR A 793 32.33 24.83 -34.43
N SER A 794 33.36 24.01 -34.25
CA SER A 794 33.57 23.26 -33.02
C SER A 794 35.02 23.37 -32.57
N PHE A 795 35.18 23.73 -31.31
CA PHE A 795 36.46 23.79 -30.63
C PHE A 795 36.47 22.74 -29.53
N ALA A 796 37.49 21.88 -29.55
CA ALA A 796 37.72 20.91 -28.49
C ALA A 796 39.15 21.05 -27.97
N LEU A 797 39.26 21.20 -26.66
CA LEU A 797 40.52 21.22 -25.92
C LEU A 797 40.51 20.05 -24.94
N ARG A 798 41.50 19.16 -25.06
CA ARG A 798 41.76 18.10 -24.12
C ARG A 798 43.18 18.24 -23.60
N ASN A 799 43.33 18.67 -22.36
CA ASN A 799 44.61 18.65 -21.67
C ASN A 799 44.66 17.40 -20.77
N THR A 800 45.55 16.47 -21.09
CA THR A 800 45.89 15.35 -20.22
C THR A 800 47.26 15.56 -19.62
N LEU A 801 47.30 15.76 -18.31
CA LEU A 801 48.52 15.86 -17.53
C LEU A 801 48.72 14.55 -16.78
N ASN A 802 49.75 13.79 -17.17
CA ASN A 802 50.21 12.59 -16.51
C ASN A 802 51.58 12.85 -15.89
N ILE A 803 51.62 12.98 -14.57
CA ILE A 803 52.85 13.00 -13.80
C ILE A 803 52.97 11.61 -13.18
N THR A 804 54.10 10.94 -13.30
CA THR A 804 54.35 9.64 -12.66
C THR A 804 55.81 9.58 -12.22
N GLY A 805 56.07 9.78 -10.92
CA GLY A 805 57.42 10.02 -10.43
C GLY A 805 58.03 11.26 -11.09
N ASP A 806 59.28 11.18 -11.53
CA ASP A 806 59.98 12.29 -12.21
C ASP A 806 59.54 12.54 -13.66
N ARG A 807 58.68 11.68 -14.23
CA ARG A 807 58.22 11.81 -15.61
C ARG A 807 56.94 12.63 -15.68
N ARG A 808 57.03 13.83 -16.25
CA ARG A 808 55.88 14.65 -16.65
C ARG A 808 55.61 14.46 -18.14
N ALA A 809 54.44 13.92 -18.45
CA ALA A 809 53.88 13.90 -19.80
C ALA A 809 52.64 14.78 -19.80
N GLU A 810 52.74 15.95 -20.44
CA GLU A 810 51.60 16.80 -20.73
C GLU A 810 51.24 16.64 -22.19
N LEU A 811 49.99 16.30 -22.47
CA LEU A 811 49.48 16.18 -23.83
C LEU A 811 48.30 17.14 -23.96
N LEU A 812 48.54 18.20 -24.71
CA LEU A 812 47.57 19.23 -25.02
C LEU A 812 47.04 18.96 -26.43
N ALA A 813 45.87 18.35 -26.52
CA ALA A 813 45.17 18.17 -27.79
C ALA A 813 44.18 19.32 -27.97
N LEU A 814 44.50 20.21 -28.88
CA LEU A 814 43.64 21.31 -29.32
C LEU A 814 43.19 21.00 -30.74
N SER A 815 41.88 21.00 -30.97
CA SER A 815 41.33 20.81 -32.31
C SER A 815 40.28 21.87 -32.60
N ASP A 816 40.53 22.60 -33.67
CA ASP A 816 39.56 23.47 -34.32
C ASP A 816 38.98 22.74 -35.51
N ARG A 817 37.66 22.70 -35.61
CA ARG A 817 36.98 22.14 -36.78
C ARG A 817 35.91 23.10 -37.29
N TYR A 818 36.08 23.48 -38.55
CA TYR A 818 35.18 24.29 -39.34
C TYR A 818 34.52 23.39 -40.37
N VAL A 819 33.18 23.39 -40.40
CA VAL A 819 32.41 22.69 -41.43
C VAL A 819 31.47 23.69 -42.06
N VAL A 820 31.64 23.93 -43.36
CA VAL A 820 30.70 24.68 -44.19
C VAL A 820 30.05 23.70 -45.15
N GLU A 821 28.73 23.56 -45.06
CA GLU A 821 27.94 22.79 -46.02
C GLU A 821 27.00 23.73 -46.75
N ALA A 822 27.14 23.80 -48.07
CA ALA A 822 26.20 24.49 -48.94
C ALA A 822 25.58 23.46 -49.88
N LYS A 823 24.25 23.46 -49.98
CA LYS A 823 23.50 22.57 -50.87
C LYS A 823 22.49 23.39 -51.65
N TYR A 824 22.43 23.12 -52.95
CA TYR A 824 21.50 23.74 -53.88
C TYR A 824 20.75 22.65 -54.64
N ALA A 825 19.44 22.60 -54.47
CA ALA A 825 18.58 21.61 -55.11
C ALA A 825 17.80 22.23 -56.28
N PHE A 826 17.97 21.70 -57.49
CA PHE A 826 17.26 22.13 -58.69
C PHE A 826 16.55 20.93 -59.34
N GLY A 827 15.29 20.72 -58.95
CA GLY A 827 14.50 19.56 -59.39
C GLY A 827 15.15 18.24 -58.96
N PRO A 828 15.35 17.26 -59.87
CA PRO A 828 15.97 15.98 -59.53
C PRO A 828 17.48 16.07 -59.30
N LEU A 829 18.13 17.19 -59.63
CA LEU A 829 19.56 17.36 -59.46
C LEU A 829 19.85 18.20 -58.22
N SER A 830 20.84 17.80 -57.44
CA SER A 830 21.31 18.54 -56.29
C SER A 830 22.83 18.64 -56.33
N LEU A 831 23.30 19.86 -56.14
CA LEU A 831 24.70 20.17 -55.93
C LEU A 831 24.92 20.34 -54.43
N SER A 832 25.88 19.62 -53.87
CA SER A 832 26.35 19.85 -52.51
C SER A 832 27.83 20.18 -52.53
N THR A 833 28.22 21.07 -51.66
CA THR A 833 29.62 21.37 -51.40
C THR A 833 29.79 21.35 -49.90
N LYS A 834 30.77 20.60 -49.43
CA LYS A 834 31.12 20.50 -48.03
C LYS A 834 32.60 20.80 -47.92
N TRP A 835 32.90 21.93 -47.30
CA TRP A 835 34.25 22.24 -46.91
C TRP A 835 34.39 21.93 -45.43
N SER A 836 35.33 21.05 -45.10
CA SER A 836 35.65 20.67 -43.73
C SER A 836 37.14 20.88 -43.51
N GLN A 837 37.47 21.79 -42.62
CA GLN A 837 38.83 22.06 -42.20
C GLN A 837 38.96 21.73 -40.71
N SER A 838 39.90 20.86 -40.38
CA SER A 838 40.29 20.52 -39.02
C SER A 838 41.77 20.82 -38.87
N TYR A 839 42.11 21.65 -37.90
CA TYR A 839 43.48 21.88 -37.49
C TYR A 839 43.70 21.31 -36.10
N ALA A 840 44.64 20.39 -36.00
CA ALA A 840 45.27 20.01 -34.75
C ALA A 840 46.40 21.00 -34.44
N PHE A 841 46.44 21.48 -33.20
CA PHE A 841 47.48 22.39 -32.74
C PHE A 841 48.76 21.63 -32.36
N LEU A 842 49.87 22.37 -32.16
CA LEU A 842 51.20 21.85 -31.84
C LEU A 842 51.16 20.70 -30.79
N ASP A 843 51.90 19.63 -31.07
CA ASP A 843 52.07 18.35 -30.34
C ASP A 843 51.22 17.15 -30.79
N GLU A 844 50.24 17.31 -31.68
CA GLU A 844 49.70 16.17 -32.45
C GLU A 844 50.55 15.89 -33.70
N PRO A 845 50.69 14.61 -34.12
CA PRO A 845 51.33 14.30 -35.39
C PRO A 845 50.57 15.04 -36.51
N GLN A 846 51.29 15.72 -37.42
CA GLN A 846 50.70 16.49 -38.52
C GLN A 846 49.77 15.69 -39.47
N THR A 847 49.63 14.39 -39.22
CA THR A 847 48.70 13.47 -39.88
C THR A 847 47.22 13.71 -39.51
N THR A 848 46.89 14.48 -38.46
CA THR A 848 45.49 14.76 -38.04
C THR A 848 44.89 16.02 -38.66
N ASN A 849 45.70 16.92 -39.24
CA ASN A 849 45.20 18.05 -40.02
C ASN A 849 44.46 17.55 -41.25
N THR A 850 43.22 18.03 -41.44
CA THR A 850 42.41 17.71 -42.61
C THR A 850 41.87 19.00 -43.19
N ASN A 851 42.10 19.27 -44.48
CA ASN A 851 41.39 20.31 -45.19
C ASN A 851 40.77 19.64 -46.40
N THR A 852 39.50 19.33 -46.30
CA THR A 852 38.78 18.55 -47.29
C THR A 852 37.69 19.39 -47.90
N LEU A 853 37.74 19.56 -49.21
CA LEU A 853 36.65 20.11 -50.00
C LEU A 853 35.98 18.96 -50.73
N THR A 854 34.76 18.61 -50.33
CA THR A 854 33.95 17.60 -51.02
C THR A 854 32.86 18.28 -51.84
N GLY A 855 32.94 18.11 -53.15
CA GLY A 855 31.86 18.42 -54.09
C GLY A 855 31.02 17.18 -54.34
N GLY A 856 29.71 17.30 -54.19
CA GLY A 856 28.74 16.26 -54.50
C GLY A 856 27.82 16.70 -55.62
N LEU A 857 27.70 15.87 -56.64
CA LEU A 857 26.63 15.95 -57.62
C LEU A 857 25.74 14.75 -57.40
N ALA A 858 24.47 14.97 -57.09
CA ALA A 858 23.49 13.91 -56.96
C ALA A 858 22.31 14.17 -57.89
N PHE A 859 22.03 13.23 -58.77
CA PHE A 859 20.82 13.17 -59.58
C PHE A 859 19.91 12.11 -58.97
N ASN A 860 18.85 12.55 -58.31
CA ASN A 860 17.87 11.75 -57.61
C ASN A 860 16.49 11.92 -58.25
N THR A 861 16.02 10.86 -58.89
CA THR A 861 14.62 10.70 -59.31
C THR A 861 13.96 9.62 -58.44
N GLN A 862 12.71 9.28 -58.74
CA GLN A 862 12.02 8.15 -58.10
C GLN A 862 12.66 6.80 -58.41
N THR A 863 13.34 6.66 -59.56
CA THR A 863 13.86 5.38 -60.06
C THR A 863 15.38 5.31 -60.17
N VAL A 864 16.08 6.44 -60.25
CA VAL A 864 17.54 6.49 -60.39
C VAL A 864 18.11 7.51 -59.43
N SER A 865 19.07 7.09 -58.62
CA SER A 865 19.85 7.95 -57.72
C SER A 865 21.32 7.74 -58.04
N LEU A 866 21.89 8.63 -58.84
CA LEU A 866 23.32 8.69 -59.08
C LEU A 866 23.90 9.76 -58.16
N SER A 867 24.89 9.40 -57.36
CA SER A 867 25.66 10.38 -56.59
C SER A 867 27.14 10.17 -56.81
N ILE A 868 27.82 11.26 -57.11
CA ILE A 868 29.26 11.32 -57.25
C ILE A 868 29.73 12.33 -56.23
N THR A 869 30.55 11.87 -55.29
CA THR A 869 31.20 12.75 -54.32
C THR A 869 32.69 12.72 -54.57
N ARG A 870 33.23 13.87 -54.93
CA ARG A 870 34.64 14.08 -55.16
C ARG A 870 35.19 14.90 -54.02
N GLY A 871 36.11 14.31 -53.26
CA GLY A 871 36.87 15.02 -52.24
C GLY A 871 38.20 15.50 -52.79
N TRP A 872 38.62 16.66 -52.34
CA TRP A 872 40.00 17.14 -52.49
C TRP A 872 40.58 17.36 -51.12
N ASP A 873 41.70 16.68 -50.83
CA ASP A 873 42.54 17.00 -49.67
C ASP A 873 43.43 18.19 -50.07
N MET A 874 42.98 19.37 -49.68
CA MET A 874 43.60 20.66 -49.96
C MET A 874 44.95 20.81 -49.25
N LEU A 875 45.24 20.05 -48.17
CA LEU A 875 46.55 20.08 -47.50
C LEU A 875 47.60 19.32 -48.29
N LYS A 876 47.23 18.13 -48.79
CA LYS A 876 48.16 17.28 -49.55
C LYS A 876 48.22 17.63 -51.03
N GLY A 877 47.41 18.60 -51.48
CA GLY A 877 47.28 18.97 -52.89
C GLY A 877 46.77 17.81 -53.75
N THR A 878 46.09 16.84 -53.13
CA THR A 878 45.74 15.59 -53.79
C THR A 878 44.25 15.32 -53.76
N PRO A 879 43.70 14.77 -54.84
CA PRO A 879 42.31 14.32 -54.81
C PRO A 879 42.17 13.18 -53.78
N ALA A 880 41.12 13.24 -52.99
CA ALA A 880 40.73 12.20 -52.05
C ALA A 880 39.96 11.10 -52.80
N LEU A 881 39.64 10.01 -52.11
CA LEU A 881 38.81 8.95 -52.68
C LEU A 881 37.47 9.51 -53.16
N GLU A 882 37.19 9.28 -54.43
CA GLU A 882 35.92 9.65 -55.05
C GLU A 882 34.93 8.55 -54.76
N ASN A 883 33.81 8.86 -54.09
CA ASN A 883 32.78 7.86 -53.88
C ASN A 883 31.75 7.99 -54.98
N TYR A 884 31.60 6.92 -55.75
CA TYR A 884 30.55 6.75 -56.73
C TYR A 884 29.49 5.87 -56.12
N SER A 885 28.24 6.34 -56.12
CA SER A 885 27.10 5.52 -55.76
C SER A 885 26.07 5.61 -56.88
N LEU A 886 25.73 4.47 -57.46
CA LEU A 886 24.60 4.37 -58.37
C LEU A 886 23.56 3.49 -57.68
N ARG A 887 22.38 4.04 -57.48
CA ARG A 887 21.19 3.31 -57.06
C ARG A 887 20.18 3.35 -58.18
N PHE A 888 19.71 2.18 -58.57
CA PHE A 888 18.70 2.00 -59.59
C PHE A 888 17.54 1.22 -58.99
N SER A 889 16.40 1.89 -58.88
CA SER A 889 15.22 1.49 -58.14
C SER A 889 13.95 1.52 -59.00
N PRO A 890 13.90 0.89 -60.20
CA PRO A 890 12.72 0.94 -61.05
C PRO A 890 11.55 0.15 -60.44
N ASP A 891 10.35 0.69 -60.58
CA ASP A 891 9.11 -0.05 -60.36
C ASP A 891 8.74 -0.77 -61.67
N ILE A 892 8.95 -2.10 -61.71
CA ILE A 892 8.62 -2.94 -62.86
C ILE A 892 7.36 -3.75 -62.50
N GLY A 893 6.19 -3.14 -62.69
CA GLY A 893 4.90 -3.74 -62.34
C GLY A 893 4.82 -4.10 -60.84
N PRO A 894 4.57 -5.37 -60.46
CA PRO A 894 4.51 -5.79 -59.06
C PRO A 894 5.89 -5.95 -58.40
N ILE A 895 6.98 -5.78 -59.16
CA ILE A 895 8.35 -5.97 -58.68
C ILE A 895 9.04 -4.61 -58.51
N ASN A 896 9.48 -4.32 -57.29
CA ASN A 896 10.39 -3.21 -57.01
C ASN A 896 11.80 -3.78 -56.91
N LEU A 897 12.60 -3.49 -57.93
CA LEU A 897 14.01 -3.85 -58.00
C LEU A 897 14.81 -2.69 -57.39
N ASN A 898 15.65 -2.92 -56.39
CA ASN A 898 16.63 -1.97 -55.91
C ASN A 898 18.03 -2.55 -56.08
N THR A 899 18.78 -2.01 -57.02
CA THR A 899 20.20 -2.28 -57.14
C THR A 899 20.98 -1.06 -56.66
N SER A 900 22.05 -1.29 -55.92
CA SER A 900 22.99 -0.25 -55.56
C SER A 900 24.40 -0.77 -55.72
N ILE A 901 25.21 -0.01 -56.45
CA ILE A 901 26.65 -0.21 -56.50
C ILE A 901 27.28 1.04 -55.90
N SER A 902 28.17 0.84 -54.94
CA SER A 902 29.00 1.91 -54.40
C SER A 902 30.45 1.46 -54.36
N PHE A 903 31.34 2.31 -54.85
CA PHE A 903 32.76 2.05 -54.82
C PHE A 903 33.52 3.35 -54.66
N ASN A 904 34.74 3.22 -54.16
CA ASN A 904 35.66 4.33 -54.05
C ASN A 904 36.63 4.23 -55.23
N TYR A 905 36.81 5.31 -55.96
CA TYR A 905 37.86 5.43 -56.96
C TYR A 905 39.01 6.22 -56.35
N ASP A 906 40.23 5.69 -56.46
CA ASP A 906 41.43 6.41 -56.07
C ASP A 906 42.05 7.11 -57.30
N PRO A 907 41.83 8.43 -57.45
CA PRO A 907 42.38 9.19 -58.57
C PRO A 907 43.92 9.26 -58.60
N LYS A 908 44.63 8.90 -57.51
CA LYS A 908 46.11 8.84 -57.50
C LYS A 908 46.64 7.58 -58.17
N THR A 909 46.06 6.43 -57.81
CA THR A 909 46.51 5.12 -58.28
C THR A 909 45.77 4.67 -59.53
N GLY A 910 44.70 5.38 -59.91
CA GLY A 910 43.80 4.99 -61.00
C GLY A 910 43.02 3.71 -60.70
N LYS A 911 43.04 3.23 -59.45
CA LYS A 911 42.43 1.96 -59.05
C LYS A 911 41.05 2.17 -58.47
N ILE A 912 40.16 1.23 -58.79
CA ILE A 912 38.84 1.12 -58.16
C ILE A 912 39.02 0.28 -56.90
N GLY A 913 38.55 0.80 -55.77
CA GLY A 913 38.49 0.07 -54.50
C GLY A 913 37.41 -1.01 -54.50
N PRO A 914 37.20 -1.70 -53.37
CA PRO A 914 36.17 -2.73 -53.27
C PRO A 914 34.79 -2.15 -53.60
N GLN A 915 34.07 -2.83 -54.48
CA GLN A 915 32.74 -2.47 -54.95
C GLN A 915 31.72 -3.17 -54.06
N ASN A 916 30.98 -2.40 -53.27
CA ASN A 916 29.82 -2.91 -52.55
C ASN A 916 28.66 -2.97 -53.51
N ILE A 917 28.23 -4.19 -53.83
CA ILE A 917 27.11 -4.43 -54.73
C ILE A 917 25.98 -5.04 -53.90
N SER A 918 24.85 -4.35 -53.91
CA SER A 918 23.59 -4.84 -53.37
C SER A 918 22.59 -4.93 -54.50
N VAL A 919 22.02 -6.11 -54.70
CA VAL A 919 20.93 -6.32 -55.65
C VAL A 919 19.78 -6.89 -54.87
N SER A 920 18.67 -6.16 -54.82
CA SER A 920 17.46 -6.64 -54.17
C SER A 920 16.27 -6.51 -55.10
N ALA A 921 15.41 -7.51 -55.05
CA ALA A 921 14.13 -7.54 -55.73
C ALA A 921 13.06 -7.79 -54.68
N SER A 922 12.00 -7.00 -54.71
CA SER A 922 10.85 -7.15 -53.83
C SER A 922 9.58 -7.27 -54.66
N TRP A 923 8.86 -8.36 -54.48
CA TRP A 923 7.60 -8.64 -55.14
C TRP A 923 6.48 -8.22 -54.19
N ARG A 924 5.80 -7.11 -54.52
CA ARG A 924 4.77 -6.50 -53.66
C ARG A 924 3.58 -7.43 -53.43
N GLU A 925 3.16 -8.15 -54.46
CA GLU A 925 1.97 -9.02 -54.41
C GLU A 925 2.16 -10.24 -53.51
N ILE A 926 3.35 -10.85 -53.51
CA ILE A 926 3.65 -12.06 -52.71
C ILE A 926 4.42 -11.76 -51.42
N GLN A 927 4.62 -10.48 -51.08
CA GLN A 927 5.37 -10.03 -49.90
C GLN A 927 6.75 -10.71 -49.73
N THR A 928 7.42 -10.94 -50.86
CA THR A 928 8.76 -11.54 -50.92
C THR A 928 9.77 -10.47 -51.22
N SER A 929 10.91 -10.47 -50.53
CA SER A 929 12.09 -9.71 -50.95
C SER A 929 13.32 -10.59 -50.91
N TYR A 930 14.10 -10.58 -51.98
CA TYR A 930 15.39 -11.23 -52.03
C TYR A 930 16.46 -10.17 -52.22
N SER A 931 17.53 -10.22 -51.43
CA SER A 931 18.69 -9.35 -51.59
C SER A 931 19.97 -10.15 -51.58
N ILE A 932 20.86 -9.85 -52.52
CA ILE A 932 22.24 -10.32 -52.54
C ILE A 932 23.13 -9.14 -52.22
N ASN A 933 24.02 -9.29 -51.24
CA ASN A 933 25.03 -8.31 -50.88
C ASN A 933 26.40 -8.95 -50.96
N TYR A 934 27.31 -8.36 -51.71
CA TYR A 934 28.69 -8.84 -51.81
C TYR A 934 29.65 -7.70 -52.10
N VAL A 935 30.90 -7.92 -51.75
CA VAL A 935 31.99 -6.96 -51.96
C VAL A 935 32.95 -7.55 -52.97
N VAL A 936 33.09 -6.90 -54.14
CA VAL A 936 34.03 -7.32 -55.18
C VAL A 936 35.26 -6.44 -55.13
N THR A 937 36.43 -7.03 -54.93
CA THR A 937 37.69 -6.31 -55.17
C THR A 937 38.13 -6.62 -56.60
N PRO A 938 38.50 -5.63 -57.44
CA PRO A 938 38.93 -5.90 -58.81
C PRO A 938 40.05 -6.95 -58.87
N GLY A 939 39.83 -8.03 -59.64
CA GLY A 939 40.77 -9.14 -59.77
C GLY A 939 40.69 -10.22 -58.69
N VAL A 940 39.81 -10.10 -57.69
CA VAL A 940 39.64 -11.08 -56.59
C VAL A 940 38.17 -11.50 -56.51
N PHE A 941 37.91 -12.80 -56.43
CA PHE A 941 36.56 -13.30 -56.18
C PHE A 941 36.03 -12.80 -54.82
N PRO A 942 34.75 -12.40 -54.71
CA PRO A 942 34.17 -11.94 -53.46
C PRO A 942 34.36 -12.96 -52.33
N SER A 943 34.95 -12.52 -51.22
CA SER A 943 35.28 -13.39 -50.08
C SER A 943 34.06 -13.90 -49.32
N GLN A 944 32.94 -13.19 -49.45
CA GLN A 944 31.66 -13.53 -48.84
C GLN A 944 30.51 -12.91 -49.63
N ILE A 945 29.45 -13.69 -49.84
CA ILE A 945 28.20 -13.29 -50.46
C ILE A 945 27.10 -13.56 -49.43
N VAL A 946 26.30 -12.54 -49.13
CA VAL A 946 25.17 -12.65 -48.19
C VAL A 946 23.88 -12.58 -48.97
N HIS A 947 23.13 -13.66 -48.95
CA HIS A 947 21.79 -13.74 -49.50
C HIS A 947 20.80 -13.57 -48.36
N THR A 948 19.82 -12.69 -48.52
CA THR A 948 18.71 -12.53 -47.58
C THR A 948 17.41 -12.67 -48.36
N LEU A 949 16.68 -13.73 -48.07
CA LEU A 949 15.32 -13.95 -48.56
C LEU A 949 14.36 -13.66 -47.42
N LYS A 950 13.47 -12.70 -47.60
CA LYS A 950 12.34 -12.46 -46.72
C LYS A 950 11.06 -12.84 -47.45
N TYR A 951 10.19 -13.58 -46.79
CA TYR A 951 8.86 -13.92 -47.25
C TYR A 951 7.90 -13.70 -46.10
N THR A 952 7.04 -12.69 -46.18
CA THR A 952 6.15 -12.29 -45.08
C THR A 952 6.93 -12.02 -43.79
N THR A 953 6.82 -12.88 -42.79
CA THR A 953 7.52 -12.84 -41.49
C THR A 953 8.75 -13.75 -41.44
N PHE A 954 8.97 -14.58 -42.46
CA PHE A 954 10.11 -15.49 -42.55
C PHE A 954 11.31 -14.77 -43.17
N THR A 955 12.46 -14.84 -42.51
CA THR A 955 13.74 -14.30 -42.94
C THR A 955 14.77 -15.42 -42.97
N LEU A 956 15.29 -15.70 -44.16
CA LEU A 956 16.39 -16.62 -44.40
C LEU A 956 17.63 -15.83 -44.82
N THR A 957 18.70 -15.94 -44.05
CA THR A 957 19.99 -15.34 -44.34
C THR A 957 21.01 -16.44 -44.59
N ILE A 958 21.56 -16.49 -45.80
CA ILE A 958 22.61 -17.43 -46.21
C ILE A 958 23.88 -16.62 -46.37
N THR A 959 24.91 -16.98 -45.60
CA THR A 959 26.25 -16.44 -45.76
C THR A 959 27.11 -17.47 -46.48
N GLN A 960 27.48 -17.16 -47.72
CA GLN A 960 28.27 -18.02 -48.59
C GLN A 960 29.70 -17.50 -48.69
N ARG A 961 30.68 -18.37 -48.51
CA ARG A 961 32.08 -18.17 -48.92
C ARG A 961 32.31 -18.87 -50.26
N PRO A 962 33.40 -18.57 -51.00
CA PRO A 962 33.64 -19.16 -52.32
C PRO A 962 33.55 -20.70 -52.37
N GLU A 963 33.97 -21.38 -51.29
CA GLU A 963 34.08 -22.84 -51.27
C GLU A 963 32.97 -23.56 -50.48
N PHE A 964 32.22 -22.86 -49.62
CA PHE A 964 31.20 -23.46 -48.76
C PHE A 964 30.24 -22.41 -48.17
N ILE A 965 29.10 -22.84 -47.64
CA ILE A 965 28.16 -21.98 -46.91
C ILE A 965 28.61 -21.91 -45.45
N SER A 966 29.00 -20.73 -44.97
CA SER A 966 29.48 -20.58 -43.59
C SER A 966 28.36 -20.54 -42.56
N SER A 967 27.21 -19.97 -42.93
CA SER A 967 26.03 -19.98 -42.06
C SER A 967 24.74 -19.85 -42.82
N VAL A 968 23.68 -20.47 -42.30
CA VAL A 968 22.29 -20.26 -42.72
C VAL A 968 21.46 -19.99 -41.48
N VAL A 969 20.74 -18.88 -41.46
CA VAL A 969 19.84 -18.52 -40.36
C VAL A 969 18.45 -18.26 -40.93
N GLY A 970 17.51 -19.14 -40.62
CA GLY A 970 16.11 -19.03 -41.00
C GLY A 970 15.25 -18.79 -39.77
N THR A 971 14.58 -17.64 -39.67
CA THR A 971 13.69 -17.33 -38.55
C THR A 971 12.37 -16.76 -39.06
N GLY A 972 11.25 -17.15 -38.48
CA GLY A 972 9.96 -16.58 -38.86
C GLY A 972 8.80 -17.15 -38.07
N SER A 973 7.66 -16.47 -38.15
CA SER A 973 6.42 -16.90 -37.52
C SER A 973 5.23 -16.75 -38.46
N PHE A 974 4.55 -17.81 -38.81
CA PHE A 974 3.44 -17.79 -39.76
C PHE A 974 2.26 -18.58 -39.23
N THR A 975 1.05 -18.29 -39.70
CA THR A 975 -0.12 -19.08 -39.33
C THR A 975 -0.26 -20.25 -40.30
N LEU A 976 -0.20 -21.48 -39.81
CA LEU A 976 -0.39 -22.70 -40.60
C LEU A 976 -1.56 -23.50 -40.02
N PHE A 977 -2.61 -23.73 -40.82
CA PHE A 977 -3.80 -24.47 -40.39
C PHE A 977 -4.44 -23.96 -39.07
N GLY A 978 -4.34 -22.64 -38.80
CA GLY A 978 -4.86 -22.02 -37.58
C GLY A 978 -3.94 -22.10 -36.35
N TYR A 979 -2.73 -22.66 -36.50
CA TYR A 979 -1.65 -22.59 -35.50
C TYR A 979 -0.71 -21.43 -35.81
N ASN A 980 -0.27 -20.73 -34.77
CA ASN A 980 0.87 -19.83 -34.83
C ASN A 980 2.14 -20.69 -34.86
N SER A 981 2.67 -20.89 -36.06
CA SER A 981 3.92 -21.59 -36.29
C SER A 981 5.09 -20.63 -36.08
N SER A 982 6.15 -21.09 -35.42
CA SER A 982 7.43 -20.39 -35.33
C SER A 982 8.57 -21.32 -35.71
N VAL A 983 9.48 -20.84 -36.56
CA VAL A 983 10.63 -21.58 -37.04
C VAL A 983 11.89 -20.83 -36.68
N ASN A 984 12.87 -21.55 -36.14
CA ASN A 984 14.23 -21.09 -35.97
C ASN A 984 15.18 -22.18 -36.44
N LEU A 985 15.96 -21.90 -37.47
CA LEU A 985 16.93 -22.80 -38.08
C LEU A 985 18.26 -22.08 -38.13
N THR A 986 19.30 -22.71 -37.59
CA THR A 986 20.67 -22.21 -37.62
C THR A 986 21.58 -23.32 -38.10
N PHE A 987 22.26 -23.10 -39.21
CA PHE A 987 23.37 -23.89 -39.69
C PHE A 987 24.64 -23.05 -39.58
N SER A 988 25.72 -23.63 -39.08
CA SER A 988 27.02 -22.96 -39.05
C SER A 988 28.14 -23.95 -39.35
N GLN A 989 29.08 -23.53 -40.19
CA GLN A 989 30.27 -24.31 -40.56
C GLN A 989 31.49 -23.40 -40.54
N SER A 990 32.57 -23.81 -39.86
CA SER A 990 33.79 -23.00 -39.70
C SER A 990 34.73 -23.07 -40.90
N SER A 991 34.87 -24.26 -41.49
CA SER A 991 35.67 -24.53 -42.70
C SER A 991 35.03 -25.66 -43.52
N LYS A 992 35.42 -25.79 -44.78
CA LYS A 992 34.95 -26.84 -45.70
C LYS A 992 35.06 -28.25 -45.11
N ASP A 993 36.11 -28.52 -44.34
CA ASP A 993 36.42 -29.84 -43.78
C ASP A 993 35.79 -30.08 -42.39
N THR A 994 35.22 -29.05 -41.76
CA THR A 994 34.52 -29.22 -40.47
C THR A 994 33.07 -29.62 -40.68
N PRO A 995 32.54 -30.59 -39.90
CA PRO A 995 31.12 -30.93 -39.95
C PRO A 995 30.27 -29.72 -39.57
N GLY A 996 29.24 -29.43 -40.37
CA GLY A 996 28.32 -28.33 -40.11
C GLY A 996 27.44 -28.63 -38.90
N LEU A 997 27.26 -27.62 -38.05
CA LEU A 997 26.36 -27.68 -36.89
C LEU A 997 24.99 -27.16 -37.31
N LEU A 998 24.03 -28.06 -37.46
CA LEU A 998 22.63 -27.70 -37.66
C LEU A 998 21.90 -27.73 -36.31
N ARG A 999 21.14 -26.66 -36.04
CA ARG A 999 20.23 -26.58 -34.90
C ARG A 999 18.92 -25.99 -35.37
N GLY A 1000 17.82 -26.57 -34.94
CA GLY A 1000 16.50 -26.14 -35.38
C GLY A 1000 15.46 -26.32 -34.29
N THR A 1001 14.50 -25.42 -34.24
CA THR A 1001 13.26 -25.57 -33.49
C THR A 1001 12.09 -25.09 -34.33
N TYR A 1002 11.09 -25.92 -34.47
CA TYR A 1002 9.81 -25.62 -35.11
C TYR A 1002 8.71 -25.81 -34.07
N THR A 1003 7.91 -24.78 -33.81
CA THR A 1003 6.81 -24.83 -32.85
C THR A 1003 5.52 -24.48 -33.55
N LEU A 1004 4.47 -25.25 -33.30
CA LEU A 1004 3.08 -24.95 -33.68
C LEU A 1004 2.32 -24.64 -32.40
N GLU A 1005 1.73 -23.45 -32.27
CA GLU A 1005 1.01 -23.07 -31.06
C GLU A 1005 -0.38 -22.50 -31.36
N LYS A 1006 -1.38 -22.99 -30.64
CA LYS A 1006 -2.76 -22.51 -30.64
C LYS A 1006 -3.22 -22.47 -29.17
N PRO A 1007 -4.22 -21.66 -28.77
CA PRO A 1007 -4.72 -21.70 -27.40
C PRO A 1007 -5.04 -23.13 -26.95
N GLY A 1008 -4.25 -23.64 -26.00
CA GLY A 1008 -4.37 -24.99 -25.45
C GLY A 1008 -3.72 -26.13 -26.26
N GLU A 1009 -2.98 -25.87 -27.33
CA GLU A 1009 -2.25 -26.89 -28.10
C GLU A 1009 -0.87 -26.37 -28.52
N LYS A 1010 0.18 -27.17 -28.31
CA LYS A 1010 1.54 -26.81 -28.66
C LYS A 1010 2.32 -28.03 -29.14
N TYR A 1011 2.85 -27.99 -30.35
CA TYR A 1011 3.74 -29.02 -30.87
C TYR A 1011 5.12 -28.41 -31.08
N THR A 1012 6.18 -29.12 -30.74
CA THR A 1012 7.57 -28.66 -30.88
C THR A 1012 8.40 -29.76 -31.54
N LEU A 1013 9.09 -29.45 -32.62
CA LEU A 1013 10.11 -30.29 -33.23
C LEU A 1013 11.44 -29.56 -33.06
N SER A 1014 12.44 -30.23 -32.51
CA SER A 1014 13.76 -29.65 -32.25
C SER A 1014 14.85 -30.60 -32.72
N TYR A 1015 15.97 -30.04 -33.16
CA TYR A 1015 17.12 -30.80 -33.60
C TYR A 1015 18.41 -30.10 -33.12
N ASN A 1016 19.32 -30.85 -32.49
CA ASN A 1016 20.57 -30.31 -31.98
C ASN A 1016 21.77 -31.24 -32.24
N VAL A 1017 22.72 -30.76 -33.05
CA VAL A 1017 23.94 -31.48 -33.47
C VAL A 1017 25.15 -31.22 -32.55
N SER A 1018 24.93 -30.71 -31.33
CA SER A 1018 26.03 -30.45 -30.38
C SER A 1018 26.49 -31.72 -29.63
N GLY A 1019 26.90 -32.75 -30.38
CA GLY A 1019 27.58 -33.93 -29.85
C GLY A 1019 26.70 -35.12 -29.41
N LYS A 1020 25.37 -35.08 -29.64
CA LYS A 1020 24.45 -36.19 -29.33
C LYS A 1020 23.40 -36.48 -30.42
N ASP A 1021 23.47 -35.84 -31.59
CA ASP A 1021 22.53 -35.96 -32.73
C ASP A 1021 21.07 -36.20 -32.30
N ALA A 1022 20.55 -35.31 -31.46
CA ALA A 1022 19.25 -35.51 -30.82
C ALA A 1022 18.13 -34.78 -31.58
N LEU A 1023 17.10 -35.54 -31.97
CA LEU A 1023 15.81 -35.07 -32.45
C LEU A 1023 14.83 -35.04 -31.27
N GLY A 1024 14.33 -33.87 -30.90
CA GLY A 1024 13.32 -33.70 -29.87
C GLY A 1024 11.94 -33.44 -30.44
N LEU A 1025 10.96 -34.29 -30.13
CA LEU A 1025 9.56 -34.14 -30.48
C LEU A 1025 8.77 -33.85 -29.20
N GLY A 1026 8.07 -32.73 -29.16
CA GLY A 1026 7.24 -32.27 -28.06
C GLY A 1026 5.80 -32.06 -28.51
N MET A 1027 4.84 -32.41 -27.69
CA MET A 1027 3.42 -32.20 -27.91
C MET A 1027 2.76 -31.90 -26.57
N GLU A 1028 2.00 -30.82 -26.47
CA GLU A 1028 1.20 -30.44 -25.31
C GLU A 1028 -0.22 -30.13 -25.79
N LEU A 1029 -1.20 -30.87 -25.30
CA LEU A 1029 -2.62 -30.74 -25.62
C LEU A 1029 -3.36 -30.48 -24.32
N LYS A 1030 -3.64 -29.21 -24.02
CA LYS A 1030 -4.41 -28.77 -22.85
C LYS A 1030 -5.92 -28.74 -23.11
N ASN A 1031 -6.34 -28.71 -24.38
CA ASN A 1031 -7.76 -28.76 -24.77
C ASN A 1031 -8.32 -30.19 -24.88
N VAL A 1032 -7.45 -31.20 -24.91
CA VAL A 1032 -7.86 -32.61 -24.92
C VAL A 1032 -8.02 -33.06 -23.47
N ASP A 1033 -9.04 -33.86 -23.18
CA ASP A 1033 -9.27 -34.46 -21.86
C ASP A 1033 -9.02 -35.98 -21.91
N PRO A 1034 -8.01 -36.53 -21.22
CA PRO A 1034 -7.04 -35.85 -20.35
C PRO A 1034 -6.07 -34.96 -21.12
N GLN A 1035 -5.53 -33.93 -20.48
CA GLN A 1035 -4.48 -33.11 -21.07
C GLN A 1035 -3.25 -33.98 -21.31
N VAL A 1036 -2.65 -33.90 -22.50
CA VAL A 1036 -1.56 -34.79 -22.89
C VAL A 1036 -0.31 -33.98 -23.13
N SER A 1037 0.80 -34.33 -22.47
CA SER A 1037 2.13 -33.79 -22.75
C SER A 1037 3.07 -34.94 -23.09
N VAL A 1038 3.67 -34.93 -24.27
CA VAL A 1038 4.66 -35.92 -24.71
C VAL A 1038 5.93 -35.20 -25.11
N THR A 1039 7.07 -35.72 -24.70
CA THR A 1039 8.40 -35.25 -25.11
C THR A 1039 9.28 -36.45 -25.37
N LEU A 1040 9.62 -36.69 -26.64
CA LEU A 1040 10.52 -37.75 -27.08
C LEU A 1040 11.85 -37.11 -27.52
N LEU A 1041 12.95 -37.51 -26.90
CA LEU A 1041 14.30 -37.25 -27.39
C LEU A 1041 14.80 -38.52 -28.08
N TYR A 1042 15.20 -38.40 -29.34
CA TYR A 1042 15.67 -39.50 -30.17
C TYR A 1042 17.07 -39.23 -30.68
N ASN A 1043 18.01 -40.15 -30.48
CA ASN A 1043 19.37 -40.01 -30.99
C ASN A 1043 19.49 -40.65 -32.37
N LEU A 1044 19.72 -39.82 -33.37
CA LEU A 1044 19.90 -40.22 -34.76
C LEU A 1044 21.22 -40.96 -34.98
N GLY A 1045 22.27 -40.65 -34.21
CA GLY A 1045 23.57 -41.30 -34.32
C GLY A 1045 23.56 -42.76 -33.83
N THR A 1046 22.80 -43.05 -32.77
CA THR A 1046 22.62 -44.43 -32.26
C THR A 1046 21.35 -45.10 -32.76
N ASN A 1047 20.52 -44.41 -33.54
CA ASN A 1047 19.21 -44.86 -34.02
C ASN A 1047 18.29 -45.38 -32.90
N LEU A 1048 18.40 -44.80 -31.69
CA LEU A 1048 17.70 -45.23 -30.49
C LEU A 1048 17.03 -44.01 -29.82
N PRO A 1049 15.81 -44.15 -29.28
CA PRO A 1049 15.26 -43.15 -28.38
C PRO A 1049 16.22 -42.94 -27.21
N GLN A 1050 16.46 -41.69 -26.79
CA GLN A 1050 17.21 -41.38 -25.57
C GLN A 1050 16.28 -41.32 -24.38
N SER A 1051 15.17 -40.59 -24.51
CA SER A 1051 14.17 -40.51 -23.46
C SER A 1051 12.77 -40.25 -24.00
N LEU A 1052 11.76 -40.84 -23.38
CA LEU A 1052 10.37 -40.52 -23.63
C LEU A 1052 9.74 -40.05 -22.32
N LYS A 1053 9.26 -38.82 -22.29
CA LYS A 1053 8.43 -38.29 -21.23
C LYS A 1053 7.00 -38.19 -21.72
N LEU A 1054 6.07 -38.81 -21.04
CA LEU A 1054 4.65 -38.73 -21.28
C LEU A 1054 3.97 -38.30 -19.99
N THR A 1055 3.06 -37.36 -20.06
CA THR A 1055 2.28 -36.87 -18.93
C THR A 1055 0.83 -36.77 -19.39
N LEU A 1056 -0.05 -37.47 -18.70
CA LEU A 1056 -1.49 -37.38 -18.89
C LEU A 1056 -2.04 -36.69 -17.64
N ASP A 1057 -2.73 -35.59 -17.84
CA ASP A 1057 -3.25 -34.77 -16.77
C ASP A 1057 -4.75 -34.57 -16.95
N LYS A 1058 -5.52 -35.38 -16.24
CA LYS A 1058 -6.97 -35.33 -16.27
C LYS A 1058 -7.49 -34.49 -15.12
N SER A 1059 -8.06 -33.33 -15.41
CA SER A 1059 -8.92 -32.66 -14.42
C SER A 1059 -10.29 -33.31 -14.48
N LEU A 1060 -10.68 -34.01 -13.42
CA LEU A 1060 -12.04 -34.49 -13.21
C LEU A 1060 -12.78 -33.46 -12.34
N HIS A 1061 -13.95 -33.83 -11.82
CA HIS A 1061 -14.84 -32.93 -11.07
C HIS A 1061 -14.15 -32.28 -9.85
N CYS A 1062 -13.72 -33.07 -8.86
CA CYS A 1062 -13.07 -32.57 -7.62
C CYS A 1062 -11.64 -33.09 -7.41
N TRP A 1063 -11.06 -33.70 -8.44
CA TRP A 1063 -9.80 -34.40 -8.36
C TRP A 1063 -9.10 -34.35 -9.71
N ARG A 1064 -7.78 -34.35 -9.69
CA ARG A 1064 -6.93 -34.27 -10.87
C ARG A 1064 -5.94 -35.41 -10.84
N VAL A 1065 -5.93 -36.20 -11.91
CA VAL A 1065 -5.03 -37.33 -12.06
C VAL A 1065 -3.91 -36.93 -12.98
N ASN A 1066 -2.70 -36.85 -12.47
CA ASN A 1066 -1.49 -36.62 -13.25
C ASN A 1066 -0.69 -37.92 -13.31
N PHE A 1067 -0.77 -38.62 -14.43
CA PHE A 1067 0.07 -39.76 -14.73
C PHE A 1067 1.29 -39.27 -15.49
N GLY A 1068 2.49 -39.60 -15.03
CA GLY A 1068 3.75 -39.32 -15.71
C GLY A 1068 4.56 -40.59 -15.93
N LEU A 1069 5.14 -40.72 -17.11
CA LEU A 1069 6.04 -41.78 -17.51
C LEU A 1069 7.29 -41.13 -18.10
N GLU A 1070 8.45 -41.34 -17.50
CA GLU A 1070 9.76 -41.03 -18.06
C GLU A 1070 10.51 -42.34 -18.29
N LEU A 1071 10.85 -42.58 -19.56
CA LEU A 1071 11.70 -43.66 -20.00
C LEU A 1071 13.06 -43.07 -20.37
N SER A 1072 14.16 -43.69 -19.96
CA SER A 1072 15.48 -43.47 -20.56
C SER A 1072 15.96 -44.77 -21.14
N TYR A 1073 16.25 -44.76 -22.43
CA TYR A 1073 16.72 -45.94 -23.12
C TYR A 1073 18.22 -46.13 -22.83
N LYS A 1074 18.59 -47.30 -22.31
CA LYS A 1074 19.97 -47.73 -22.06
C LYS A 1074 20.32 -48.85 -23.04
N SER A 1075 21.60 -49.12 -23.28
CA SER A 1075 22.03 -50.05 -24.36
C SER A 1075 21.68 -51.53 -24.10
N TYR A 1076 21.41 -51.92 -22.85
CA TYR A 1076 21.09 -53.30 -22.46
C TYR A 1076 20.18 -53.30 -21.21
N GLY A 1077 19.13 -54.13 -21.23
CA GLY A 1077 18.18 -54.27 -20.10
C GLY A 1077 16.83 -54.86 -20.51
N SER A 1078 16.08 -55.36 -19.53
CA SER A 1078 14.67 -55.70 -19.65
C SER A 1078 13.82 -54.44 -19.85
N LEU A 1079 12.58 -54.56 -20.32
CA LEU A 1079 11.69 -53.41 -20.55
C LEU A 1079 11.48 -52.56 -19.28
N MET A 1080 11.62 -53.16 -18.10
CA MET A 1080 11.56 -52.48 -16.80
C MET A 1080 12.82 -51.66 -16.48
N ASP A 1081 13.98 -51.98 -17.05
CA ASP A 1081 15.25 -51.27 -16.81
C ASP A 1081 15.33 -49.92 -17.57
N TYR A 1082 14.42 -49.70 -18.53
CA TYR A 1082 14.28 -48.45 -19.29
C TYR A 1082 13.33 -47.44 -18.64
N ILE A 1083 12.60 -47.85 -17.61
CA ILE A 1083 11.68 -46.98 -16.88
C ILE A 1083 12.49 -46.21 -15.83
N ASP A 1084 12.79 -44.96 -16.12
CA ASP A 1084 13.48 -44.07 -15.19
C ASP A 1084 12.52 -43.50 -14.14
N LYS A 1085 11.23 -43.33 -14.48
CA LYS A 1085 10.18 -42.86 -13.58
C LYS A 1085 8.80 -43.23 -14.10
N VAL A 1086 7.99 -43.98 -13.37
CA VAL A 1086 6.52 -43.94 -13.54
C VAL A 1086 5.98 -43.30 -12.30
N PHE A 1087 5.25 -42.21 -12.45
CA PHE A 1087 4.48 -41.68 -11.35
C PHE A 1087 3.01 -41.54 -11.66
N ILE A 1088 2.18 -41.90 -10.69
CA ILE A 1088 0.75 -41.59 -10.73
C ILE A 1088 0.49 -40.69 -9.56
N LYS A 1089 0.10 -39.46 -9.86
CA LYS A 1089 -0.17 -38.43 -8.87
C LYS A 1089 -1.63 -38.04 -8.90
N PHE A 1090 -2.37 -38.46 -7.87
CA PHE A 1090 -3.74 -38.04 -7.64
C PHE A 1090 -3.71 -36.78 -6.78
N TYR A 1091 -4.34 -35.71 -7.26
CA TYR A 1091 -4.55 -34.48 -6.50
C TYR A 1091 -6.04 -34.32 -6.21
N LEU A 1092 -6.37 -33.74 -5.07
CA LEU A 1092 -7.65 -33.06 -4.91
C LEU A 1092 -7.47 -31.66 -5.51
N THR A 1093 -8.29 -31.29 -6.51
CA THR A 1093 -8.13 -30.00 -7.22
C THR A 1093 -8.38 -28.80 -6.34
N ASP A 1094 -9.21 -29.01 -5.32
CA ASP A 1094 -9.84 -27.95 -4.55
C ASP A 1094 -9.25 -27.82 -3.13
N ILE A 1095 -8.35 -28.74 -2.74
CA ILE A 1095 -7.62 -28.71 -1.46
C ILE A 1095 -6.12 -28.82 -1.77
N PRO A 1096 -5.33 -27.74 -1.60
CA PRO A 1096 -3.92 -27.73 -1.99
C PRO A 1096 -3.08 -28.73 -1.21
N ASP A 1097 -1.98 -29.15 -1.84
CA ASP A 1097 -0.95 -30.04 -1.29
C ASP A 1097 -1.40 -31.44 -0.85
N ARG A 1098 -2.65 -31.82 -1.14
CA ARG A 1098 -3.18 -33.17 -0.93
C ARG A 1098 -2.94 -34.03 -2.15
N TYR A 1099 -2.02 -34.99 -2.05
CA TYR A 1099 -1.78 -35.91 -3.15
C TYR A 1099 -1.35 -37.31 -2.73
N PHE A 1100 -1.66 -38.27 -3.60
CA PHE A 1100 -1.07 -39.59 -3.58
C PHE A 1100 -0.16 -39.70 -4.78
N GLN A 1101 1.13 -39.89 -4.56
CA GLN A 1101 2.10 -40.09 -5.61
C GLN A 1101 2.77 -41.44 -5.42
N TYR A 1102 2.55 -42.36 -6.34
CA TYR A 1102 3.43 -43.52 -6.46
C TYR A 1102 4.55 -43.19 -7.43
N ASP A 1103 5.79 -43.52 -7.12
CA ASP A 1103 6.92 -43.49 -8.06
C ASP A 1103 7.55 -44.89 -8.12
N SER A 1104 7.40 -45.56 -9.27
CA SER A 1104 7.84 -46.94 -9.44
C SER A 1104 9.37 -47.09 -9.48
N SER A 1105 10.10 -46.03 -9.86
CA SER A 1105 11.55 -46.09 -10.06
C SER A 1105 12.32 -46.12 -8.74
N SER A 1106 11.86 -45.35 -7.77
CA SER A 1106 12.36 -45.30 -6.40
C SER A 1106 11.65 -46.31 -5.49
N GLY A 1107 10.57 -46.93 -5.98
CA GLY A 1107 9.64 -47.73 -5.17
C GLY A 1107 8.95 -46.88 -4.10
N THR A 1108 8.90 -45.55 -4.27
CA THR A 1108 8.39 -44.65 -3.24
C THR A 1108 6.91 -44.35 -3.44
N PHE A 1109 6.08 -44.71 -2.49
CA PHE A 1109 4.72 -44.21 -2.34
C PHE A 1109 4.73 -43.02 -1.40
N GLN A 1110 4.40 -41.84 -1.90
CA GLN A 1110 4.27 -40.61 -1.13
C GLN A 1110 2.81 -40.22 -0.96
N ILE A 1111 2.43 -39.95 0.29
CA ILE A 1111 1.18 -39.30 0.64
C ILE A 1111 1.55 -37.89 1.10
N GLY A 1112 1.19 -36.90 0.29
CA GLY A 1112 1.42 -35.48 0.58
C GLY A 1112 0.18 -34.83 1.15
N GLY A 1113 0.38 -34.00 2.16
CA GLY A 1113 -0.66 -33.18 2.76
C GLY A 1113 -1.52 -33.96 3.76
N MET A 1114 -1.03 -34.12 4.99
CA MET A 1114 -1.91 -34.19 6.16
C MET A 1114 -1.80 -32.92 6.97
#